data_AF-A0A364LH25-F1
#
_entry.id   AF-A0A364LH25-F1
#
_cell.length_a   1.000
_cell.length_b   1.000
_cell.length_c   1.000
_cell.angle_alpha   90.00
_cell.angle_beta   90.00
_cell.angle_gamma   90.00
#
_symmetry.space_group_name_H-M   'P 1'
#
loop_
_entity.id
_entity.type
_entity.pdbx_description
1 polymer ?
#
loop_
_entity_poly.entity_id
_entity_poly.type
_entity_poly.pdbx_seq_one_letter_code
_entity_poly.pdbx_strand_id
1 'polypeptide(L)'
;MRRHNSKKPRQVIILSPDTEENYSQSAEIDELMKQFHSLAKIHRNLKLEDAVSRVADREFSLNQYVTAFQKMTAKANSLIEQILMHYRNRIDHPAYHQSLIKEITETILQLQKMAIQRTSLQNAIEQRFAQVFPDTNNIDELQVHRELAAEALQKQLDKFFPSIFILRIGNKKDSTSIKLTKELINFLNDTFLLLKDKTTGLNMETVKTLERAVYAHLGVKSWFMKTTASQNTSELITNLFYWQGQESIVTLKKQLVALHHLNTKIAAFPLHAIKEFDMLSQLTEQNEQTIRAHALKLPAELSEFSRDLNERLRLFSSEDSEKPIIAKARTKRPLLNEWSNQVDAILATYQQQCSQLAPSLSALERLQSICEQQEICIQALQNIERLMEHYRPEHSMLKQKLNLEYESQKKLLFHKLSQSIQETNQALLVIRDKVTVDFELSEARSFCEKILQQQQPLYALRMHAEYIANKLEKEVSAVKQLIKNKWQPDLQQLYEAYYAPHSGYTQYSKTNPCQPLLEQHYLAMARQKRSLDKHWRKLETTGGAEIRAWLGSLQSHRDELYYDIQYRNSLERQAKIIQQRLEHPAYQASIKIINALDKEIIRLLQKYSPKMRNFCNEEEQSMLADLAQNPALCLEKKEFSDDESIMYDKIDRRIMKLINIRLLFIKENNSYISINPHLTNHTQYREALIKHVNDHLHNGNMEHYSDGKRHYFTQWIRTYVLRPLQTTAIGTYDYFAKRDNKHQFFYATPGACETEKNLIALGNEMSSELAATAPAA
;
A
#
# COMPACT_ATOMS: atom_id res chain seq x y z
N MET A 1 118.01 47.26 44.58
CA MET A 1 118.25 47.01 43.14
C MET A 1 117.11 47.63 42.34
N ARG A 2 117.43 48.50 41.38
CA ARG A 2 116.49 49.10 40.42
C ARG A 2 116.09 48.09 39.33
N ARG A 3 114.85 48.22 38.81
CA ARG A 3 114.33 47.99 37.43
C ARG A 3 112.81 47.71 37.56
N HIS A 4 111.89 48.12 36.69
CA HIS A 4 111.86 49.03 35.57
C HIS A 4 110.36 49.33 35.30
N ASN A 5 110.05 50.56 34.89
CA ASN A 5 108.76 50.96 34.32
C ASN A 5 108.40 50.14 33.07
N SER A 6 107.11 49.83 32.91
CA SER A 6 106.47 49.84 31.59
C SER A 6 105.05 50.40 31.71
N LYS A 7 104.87 51.63 31.23
CA LYS A 7 103.57 52.22 30.91
C LYS A 7 102.99 51.52 29.67
N LYS A 8 101.72 51.14 29.73
CA LYS A 8 100.82 50.95 28.57
C LYS A 8 99.48 51.66 28.87
N PRO A 9 98.71 52.05 27.85
CA PRO A 9 97.98 53.32 27.80
C PRO A 9 96.61 53.28 28.48
N ARG A 10 96.11 54.49 28.77
CA ARG A 10 94.73 54.78 29.20
C ARG A 10 93.71 54.03 28.30
N GLN A 11 92.96 53.12 28.90
CA GLN A 11 91.58 52.88 28.49
C GLN A 11 90.70 53.70 29.44
N VAL A 12 89.98 54.65 28.85
CA VAL A 12 88.80 55.25 29.46
C VAL A 12 87.77 54.11 29.55
N ILE A 13 87.65 53.49 30.72
CA ILE A 13 86.53 52.61 31.01
C ILE A 13 85.41 53.55 31.45
N ILE A 14 84.47 53.75 30.53
CA ILE A 14 83.12 54.25 30.79
C ILE A 14 82.60 53.44 31.99
N LEU A 15 82.19 54.13 33.07
CA LEU A 15 81.48 53.51 34.19
C LEU A 15 80.29 52.74 33.59
N SER A 16 80.39 51.42 33.53
CA SER A 16 79.25 50.58 33.17
C SER A 16 78.17 50.72 34.26
N PRO A 17 76.89 50.74 33.90
CA PRO A 17 75.76 50.87 34.82
C PRO A 17 75.69 49.76 35.90
N ASP A 18 76.50 48.71 35.79
CA ASP A 18 76.54 47.56 36.70
C ASP A 18 76.98 47.90 38.14
N THR A 19 77.66 49.03 38.39
CA THR A 19 78.03 49.41 39.77
C THR A 19 76.88 50.04 40.56
N GLU A 20 75.97 50.78 39.92
CA GLU A 20 74.82 51.38 40.64
C GLU A 20 73.73 50.36 40.97
N GLU A 21 73.45 49.41 40.06
CA GLU A 21 72.51 48.30 40.32
C GLU A 21 73.00 47.38 41.45
N ASN A 22 74.30 47.10 41.54
CA ASN A 22 74.85 46.21 42.56
C ASN A 22 74.82 46.85 43.97
N TYR A 23 75.00 48.18 44.08
CA TYR A 23 74.79 48.93 45.32
C TYR A 23 73.29 49.00 45.71
N SER A 24 72.37 49.14 44.74
CA SER A 24 70.92 49.14 45.00
C SER A 24 70.43 47.76 45.49
N GLN A 25 70.91 46.67 44.89
CA GLN A 25 70.53 45.31 45.27
C GLN A 25 71.07 44.93 46.65
N SER A 26 72.29 45.36 47.01
CA SER A 26 72.83 45.14 48.35
C SER A 26 72.01 45.87 49.44
N ALA A 27 71.56 47.09 49.17
CA ALA A 27 70.70 47.85 50.09
C ALA A 27 69.32 47.18 50.26
N GLU A 28 68.76 46.64 49.18
CA GLU A 28 67.50 45.88 49.20
C GLU A 28 67.63 44.58 50.01
N ILE A 29 68.74 43.83 49.85
CA ILE A 29 69.02 42.62 50.65
C ILE A 29 69.08 42.99 52.14
N ASP A 30 69.78 44.06 52.51
CA ASP A 30 69.89 44.45 53.92
C ASP A 30 68.54 44.88 54.52
N GLU A 31 67.66 45.52 53.73
CA GLU A 31 66.30 45.87 54.16
C GLU A 31 65.39 44.64 54.29
N LEU A 32 65.43 43.72 53.31
CA LEU A 32 64.74 42.44 53.39
C LEU A 32 65.25 41.61 54.57
N MET A 33 66.54 41.65 54.87
CA MET A 33 67.09 40.98 56.03
C MET A 33 66.62 41.60 57.33
N LYS A 34 66.36 42.91 57.44
CA LYS A 34 65.71 43.49 58.64
C LYS A 34 64.31 42.92 58.83
N GLN A 35 63.52 42.82 57.75
CA GLN A 35 62.18 42.21 57.78
C GLN A 35 62.24 40.71 58.14
N PHE A 36 63.19 39.98 57.57
CA PHE A 36 63.43 38.58 57.88
C PHE A 36 63.84 38.39 59.36
N HIS A 37 64.75 39.22 59.90
CA HIS A 37 65.17 39.14 61.29
C HIS A 37 64.03 39.45 62.27
N SER A 38 63.13 40.39 61.93
CA SER A 38 61.94 40.67 62.75
C SER A 38 60.98 39.47 62.77
N LEU A 39 60.75 38.81 61.63
CA LEU A 39 59.95 37.58 61.53
C LEU A 39 60.61 36.39 62.22
N ALA A 40 61.92 36.22 62.08
CA ALA A 40 62.68 35.19 62.79
C ALA A 40 62.58 35.38 64.31
N LYS A 41 62.57 36.63 64.80
CA LYS A 41 62.35 36.95 66.21
C LYS A 41 60.92 36.57 66.65
N ILE A 42 59.90 36.84 65.85
CA ILE A 42 58.52 36.41 66.12
C ILE A 42 58.47 34.88 66.26
N HIS A 43 59.04 34.13 65.31
CA HIS A 43 59.05 32.67 65.36
C HIS A 43 59.81 32.06 66.53
N ARG A 44 60.89 32.72 66.98
CA ARG A 44 61.63 32.32 68.20
C ARG A 44 60.84 32.57 69.48
N ASN A 45 59.98 33.59 69.48
CA ASN A 45 59.15 33.94 70.63
C ASN A 45 57.85 33.11 70.70
N LEU A 46 57.37 32.58 69.58
CA LEU A 46 56.25 31.63 69.56
C LEU A 46 56.70 30.27 70.14
N LYS A 47 56.44 30.06 71.43
CA LYS A 47 56.72 28.82 72.14
C LYS A 47 55.49 28.39 72.92
N LEU A 48 55.28 27.08 73.03
CA LEU A 48 54.28 26.51 73.92
C LEU A 48 54.83 26.49 75.35
N GLU A 49 53.93 26.59 76.32
CA GLU A 49 54.29 26.38 77.72
C GLU A 49 54.74 24.94 77.97
N ASP A 50 55.71 24.77 78.87
CA ASP A 50 56.25 23.45 79.23
C ASP A 50 55.18 22.51 79.80
N ALA A 51 54.18 23.06 80.51
CA ALA A 51 53.09 22.30 81.09
C ALA A 51 52.24 21.59 80.02
N VAL A 52 51.93 22.29 78.92
CA VAL A 52 51.18 21.76 77.79
C VAL A 52 51.93 20.59 77.13
N SER A 53 53.23 20.76 76.91
CA SER A 53 54.05 19.75 76.22
C SER A 53 54.17 18.44 77.01
N ARG A 54 54.12 18.48 78.36
CA ARG A 54 54.24 17.30 79.23
C ARG A 54 52.98 16.45 79.32
N VAL A 55 51.82 17.01 78.96
CA VAL A 55 50.53 16.31 79.06
C VAL A 55 49.79 16.24 77.74
N ALA A 56 50.38 16.75 76.66
CA ALA A 56 49.82 16.72 75.32
C ALA A 56 49.47 15.30 74.89
N ASP A 57 50.29 14.31 75.25
CA ASP A 57 50.08 12.89 74.97
C ASP A 57 48.85 12.29 75.66
N ARG A 58 48.32 12.96 76.69
CA ARG A 58 47.17 12.48 77.47
C ARG A 58 45.81 12.80 76.82
N GLU A 59 45.73 13.74 75.87
CA GLU A 59 44.49 14.06 75.14
C GLU A 59 44.72 14.07 73.62
N PHE A 60 43.80 13.45 72.88
CA PHE A 60 43.99 13.14 71.47
C PHE A 60 44.17 14.39 70.60
N SER A 61 43.26 15.37 70.69
CA SER A 61 43.34 16.60 69.88
C SER A 61 44.50 17.49 70.27
N LEU A 62 44.79 17.61 71.57
CA LEU A 62 45.92 18.36 72.08
C LEU A 62 47.24 17.79 71.57
N ASN A 63 47.41 16.47 71.58
CA ASN A 63 48.58 15.81 70.99
C ASN A 63 48.75 16.17 69.50
N GLN A 64 47.66 16.12 68.72
CA GLN A 64 47.68 16.46 67.30
C GLN A 64 48.07 17.92 67.07
N TYR A 65 47.48 18.85 67.81
CA TYR A 65 47.79 20.27 67.68
C TYR A 65 49.22 20.59 68.09
N VAL A 66 49.70 20.02 69.20
CA VAL A 66 51.09 20.18 69.67
C VAL A 66 52.07 19.59 68.67
N THR A 67 51.81 18.41 68.12
CA THR A 67 52.65 17.79 67.08
C THR A 67 52.68 18.63 65.81
N ALA A 68 51.54 19.16 65.36
CA ALA A 68 51.46 20.05 64.21
C ALA A 68 52.24 21.36 64.45
N PHE A 69 52.11 21.95 65.63
CA PHE A 69 52.86 23.14 66.04
C PHE A 69 54.37 22.87 66.07
N GLN A 70 54.81 21.74 66.63
CA GLN A 70 56.23 21.35 66.66
C GLN A 70 56.79 21.12 65.25
N LYS A 71 56.05 20.44 64.37
CA LYS A 71 56.44 20.23 62.97
C LYS A 71 56.58 21.55 62.21
N MET A 72 55.64 22.48 62.40
CA MET A 72 55.73 23.83 61.81
C MET A 72 56.89 24.63 62.40
N THR A 73 57.18 24.45 63.69
CA THR A 73 58.33 25.09 64.36
C THR A 73 59.65 24.60 63.78
N ALA A 74 59.82 23.28 63.63
CA ALA A 74 61.00 22.70 63.02
C ALA A 74 61.20 23.18 61.57
N LYS A 75 60.12 23.23 60.78
CA LYS A 75 60.17 23.75 59.40
C LYS A 75 60.54 25.24 59.34
N ALA A 76 59.97 26.06 60.23
CA ALA A 76 60.30 27.49 60.29
C ALA A 76 61.77 27.71 60.69
N ASN A 77 62.28 26.94 61.67
CA ASN A 77 63.68 27.02 62.08
C ASN A 77 64.63 26.62 60.94
N SER A 78 64.30 25.56 60.20
CA SER A 78 65.08 25.15 59.02
C SER A 78 65.14 26.22 57.95
N LEU A 79 64.01 26.88 57.64
CA LEU A 79 63.98 28.00 56.69
C LEU A 79 64.79 29.21 57.20
N ILE A 80 64.71 29.50 58.50
CA ILE A 80 65.46 30.59 59.12
C ILE A 80 66.98 30.32 59.04
N GLU A 81 67.40 29.10 59.36
CA GLU A 81 68.80 28.68 59.30
C GLU A 81 69.36 28.72 57.88
N GLN A 82 68.57 28.26 56.89
CA GLN A 82 68.95 28.28 55.48
C GLN A 82 69.25 29.70 54.99
N ILE A 83 68.35 30.66 55.21
CA ILE A 83 68.54 32.04 54.78
C ILE A 83 69.70 32.72 55.54
N LEU A 84 69.84 32.47 56.84
CA LEU A 84 70.97 33.01 57.62
C LEU A 84 72.31 32.47 57.10
N MET A 85 72.36 31.21 56.68
CA MET A 85 73.54 30.60 56.07
C MET A 85 73.85 31.24 54.71
N HIS A 86 72.84 31.37 53.84
CA HIS A 86 73.01 31.94 52.50
C HIS A 86 73.40 33.43 52.55
N TYR A 87 72.86 34.20 53.51
CA TYR A 87 73.25 35.59 53.73
C TYR A 87 74.67 35.72 54.31
N ARG A 88 75.08 34.85 55.25
CA ARG A 88 76.45 34.85 55.80
C ARG A 88 77.51 34.53 54.75
N ASN A 89 77.17 33.69 53.78
CA ASN A 89 78.05 33.28 52.69
C ASN A 89 77.87 34.16 51.44
N ARG A 90 77.38 35.39 51.58
CA ARG A 90 77.13 36.27 50.44
C ARG A 90 78.39 36.57 49.63
N ILE A 91 78.25 36.53 48.31
CA ILE A 91 79.29 36.89 47.34
C ILE A 91 78.78 38.10 46.56
N ASP A 92 79.62 39.12 46.39
CA ASP A 92 79.26 40.38 45.72
C ASP A 92 79.14 40.18 44.19
N HIS A 93 78.06 39.53 43.75
CA HIS A 93 77.76 39.26 42.34
C HIS A 93 76.27 39.51 42.04
N PRO A 94 75.91 40.28 40.99
CA PRO A 94 74.52 40.69 40.74
C PRO A 94 73.54 39.51 40.59
N ALA A 95 73.92 38.46 39.86
CA ALA A 95 73.07 37.26 39.71
C ALA A 95 72.85 36.51 41.05
N TYR A 96 73.84 36.56 41.96
CA TYR A 96 73.70 35.99 43.30
C TYR A 96 72.77 36.86 44.15
N HIS A 97 72.92 38.18 44.09
CA HIS A 97 72.04 39.13 44.76
C HIS A 97 70.58 38.99 44.34
N GLN A 98 70.27 38.88 43.04
CA GLN A 98 68.91 38.66 42.56
C GLN A 98 68.32 37.32 43.05
N SER A 99 69.12 36.24 43.01
CA SER A 99 68.71 34.94 43.54
C SER A 99 68.43 35.00 45.04
N LEU A 100 69.29 35.69 45.80
CA LEU A 100 69.16 35.84 47.25
C LEU A 100 67.98 36.74 47.63
N ILE A 101 67.74 37.84 46.90
CA ILE A 101 66.54 38.69 47.07
C ILE A 101 65.27 37.87 46.88
N LYS A 102 65.20 37.07 45.81
CA LYS A 102 64.06 36.19 45.55
C LYS A 102 63.88 35.16 46.66
N GLU A 103 64.96 34.48 47.08
CA GLU A 103 64.92 33.45 48.12
C GLU A 103 64.51 34.03 49.49
N ILE A 104 65.04 35.19 49.87
CA ILE A 104 64.66 35.91 51.09
C ILE A 104 63.20 36.34 51.01
N THR A 105 62.74 36.88 49.88
CA THR A 105 61.35 37.35 49.71
C THR A 105 60.35 36.20 49.80
N GLU A 106 60.61 35.09 49.10
CA GLU A 106 59.77 33.88 49.18
C GLU A 106 59.77 33.30 50.59
N THR A 107 60.92 33.29 51.26
CA THR A 107 61.03 32.81 52.64
C THR A 107 60.30 33.71 53.63
N ILE A 108 60.36 35.04 53.47
CA ILE A 108 59.59 36.00 54.25
C ILE A 108 58.09 35.70 54.13
N LEU A 109 57.57 35.50 52.91
CA LEU A 109 56.17 35.16 52.70
C LEU A 109 55.78 33.82 53.34
N GLN A 110 56.63 32.81 53.23
CA GLN A 110 56.40 31.51 53.87
C GLN A 110 56.40 31.63 55.40
N LEU A 111 57.36 32.36 55.98
CA LEU A 111 57.45 32.59 57.42
C LEU A 111 56.24 33.40 57.92
N GLN A 112 55.80 34.45 57.22
CA GLN A 112 54.59 35.19 57.55
C GLN A 112 53.36 34.28 57.62
N LYS A 113 53.14 33.45 56.58
CA LYS A 113 52.04 32.48 56.56
C LYS A 113 52.14 31.47 57.72
N MET A 114 53.34 30.96 57.97
CA MET A 114 53.59 30.02 59.06
C MET A 114 53.43 30.68 60.44
N ALA A 115 53.76 31.96 60.61
CA ALA A 115 53.57 32.69 61.86
C ALA A 115 52.08 32.80 62.18
N ILE A 116 51.25 33.20 61.20
CA ILE A 116 49.79 33.25 61.36
C ILE A 116 49.23 31.87 61.75
N GLN A 117 49.63 30.81 61.03
CA GLN A 117 49.18 29.45 61.32
C GLN A 117 49.64 28.94 62.69
N ARG A 118 50.89 29.22 63.08
CA ARG A 118 51.43 28.83 64.39
C ARG A 118 50.76 29.59 65.53
N THR A 119 50.48 30.89 65.38
CA THR A 119 49.72 31.67 66.38
C THR A 119 48.30 31.13 66.51
N SER A 120 47.64 30.81 65.40
CA SER A 120 46.31 30.17 65.44
C SER A 120 46.35 28.81 66.13
N LEU A 121 47.35 27.97 65.84
CA LEU A 121 47.54 26.69 66.52
C LEU A 121 47.84 26.87 68.00
N GLN A 122 48.68 27.83 68.38
CA GLN A 122 48.98 28.15 69.77
C GLN A 122 47.71 28.54 70.53
N ASN A 123 46.91 29.46 70.00
CA ASN A 123 45.64 29.85 70.61
C ASN A 123 44.69 28.65 70.75
N ALA A 124 44.61 27.79 69.73
CA ALA A 124 43.79 26.58 69.78
C ALA A 124 44.30 25.56 70.82
N ILE A 125 45.62 25.44 70.96
CA ILE A 125 46.26 24.60 71.99
C ILE A 125 45.95 25.15 73.39
N GLU A 126 46.10 26.45 73.62
CA GLU A 126 45.84 27.11 74.90
C GLU A 126 44.36 26.98 75.30
N GLN A 127 43.44 27.26 74.37
CA GLN A 127 42.00 27.08 74.59
C GLN A 127 41.65 25.63 74.92
N ARG A 128 42.21 24.67 74.15
CA ARG A 128 41.95 23.25 74.37
C ARG A 128 42.56 22.76 75.69
N PHE A 129 43.75 23.23 76.02
CA PHE A 129 44.43 22.92 77.25
C PHE A 129 43.62 23.40 78.46
N ALA A 130 43.16 24.65 78.47
CA ALA A 130 42.32 25.19 79.54
C ALA A 130 40.98 24.43 79.69
N GLN A 131 40.41 23.95 78.58
CA GLN A 131 39.19 23.14 78.60
C GLN A 131 39.41 21.75 79.23
N VAL A 132 40.53 21.10 78.90
CA VAL A 132 40.83 19.70 79.28
C VAL A 132 41.51 19.62 80.66
N PHE A 133 42.28 20.65 81.02
CA PHE A 133 43.04 20.75 82.26
C PHE A 133 42.65 22.06 82.99
N PRO A 134 41.45 22.12 83.59
CA PRO A 134 41.02 23.31 84.31
C PRO A 134 41.89 23.56 85.55
N ASP A 135 42.30 24.82 85.72
CA ASP A 135 43.17 25.25 86.82
C ASP A 135 42.46 25.32 88.18
N THR A 136 41.14 25.10 88.22
CA THR A 136 40.36 25.06 89.47
C THR A 136 40.64 23.80 90.30
N ASN A 137 40.61 23.95 91.63
CA ASN A 137 40.60 22.85 92.59
C ASN A 137 39.26 22.74 93.34
N ASN A 138 38.26 23.52 92.91
CA ASN A 138 36.90 23.46 93.42
C ASN A 138 36.20 22.19 92.89
N ILE A 139 35.70 21.36 93.80
CA ILE A 139 35.06 20.08 93.46
C ILE A 139 33.77 20.33 92.65
N ASP A 140 32.98 21.34 93.02
CA ASP A 140 31.70 21.66 92.36
C ASP A 140 31.92 22.10 90.90
N GLU A 141 32.93 22.96 90.66
CA GLU A 141 33.29 23.39 89.31
C GLU A 141 33.85 22.24 88.46
N LEU A 142 34.70 21.39 89.05
CA LEU A 142 35.23 20.21 88.36
C LEU A 142 34.13 19.21 88.00
N GLN A 143 33.09 19.09 88.84
CA GLN A 143 31.94 18.25 88.56
C GLN A 143 31.14 18.78 87.37
N VAL A 144 30.86 20.09 87.33
CA VAL A 144 30.20 20.73 86.17
C VAL A 144 30.99 20.51 84.88
N HIS A 145 32.31 20.70 84.90
CA HIS A 145 33.16 20.43 83.73
C HIS A 145 33.10 18.96 83.30
N ARG A 146 33.11 18.03 84.26
CA ARG A 146 33.01 16.58 83.99
C ARG A 146 31.64 16.22 83.40
N GLU A 147 30.55 16.74 83.93
CA GLU A 147 29.19 16.51 83.41
C GLU A 147 29.05 17.00 81.97
N LEU A 148 29.57 18.20 81.65
CA LEU A 148 29.59 18.72 80.28
C LEU A 148 30.44 17.83 79.34
N ALA A 149 31.58 17.32 79.81
CA ALA A 149 32.40 16.40 79.03
C ALA A 149 31.72 15.03 78.83
N ALA A 150 30.99 14.55 79.84
CA ALA A 150 30.20 13.33 79.78
C ALA A 150 29.04 13.46 78.80
N GLU A 151 28.28 14.56 78.86
CA GLU A 151 27.19 14.86 77.91
C GLU A 151 27.71 14.95 76.47
N ALA A 152 28.86 15.60 76.27
CA ALA A 152 29.48 15.71 74.95
C ALA A 152 29.90 14.33 74.41
N LEU A 153 30.50 13.48 75.24
CA LEU A 153 30.84 12.10 74.87
C LEU A 153 29.57 11.29 74.57
N GLN A 154 28.54 11.38 75.42
CA GLN A 154 27.27 10.67 75.23
C GLN A 154 26.66 10.98 73.85
N LYS A 155 26.51 12.27 73.51
CA LYS A 155 26.01 12.71 72.20
C LYS A 155 26.84 12.16 71.04
N GLN A 156 28.16 12.09 71.22
CA GLN A 156 29.04 11.55 70.19
C GLN A 156 28.89 10.03 70.05
N LEU A 157 28.72 9.29 71.15
CA LEU A 157 28.43 7.85 71.13
C LEU A 157 27.07 7.56 70.49
N ASP A 158 26.04 8.36 70.79
CA ASP A 158 24.70 8.26 70.21
C ASP A 158 24.70 8.53 68.69
N LYS A 159 25.66 9.29 68.18
CA LYS A 159 25.85 9.46 66.73
C LYS A 159 26.66 8.31 66.11
N PHE A 160 27.69 7.88 66.80
CA PHE A 160 28.69 6.94 66.29
C PHE A 160 28.17 5.51 66.21
N PHE A 161 27.63 4.97 67.30
CA PHE A 161 27.25 3.56 67.35
C PHE A 161 26.05 3.21 66.47
N PRO A 162 24.95 3.98 66.43
CA PRO A 162 23.88 3.70 65.47
C PRO A 162 24.35 3.69 64.02
N SER A 163 25.32 4.55 63.68
CA SER A 163 25.95 4.56 62.36
C SER A 163 26.73 3.26 62.08
N ILE A 164 27.38 2.67 63.09
CA ILE A 164 28.01 1.34 62.98
C ILE A 164 26.98 0.25 62.78
N PHE A 165 25.85 0.28 63.50
CA PHE A 165 24.79 -0.73 63.40
C PHE A 165 24.02 -0.71 62.06
N ILE A 166 24.22 0.32 61.23
CA ILE A 166 23.69 0.40 59.85
C ILE A 166 24.67 -0.22 58.84
N LEU A 167 25.97 -0.29 59.16
CA LEU A 167 26.98 -0.82 58.25
C LEU A 167 26.75 -2.29 57.99
N ARG A 168 26.48 -2.64 56.73
CA ARG A 168 26.42 -4.04 56.31
C ARG A 168 27.78 -4.40 55.75
N ILE A 169 28.63 -5.06 56.54
CA ILE A 169 29.91 -5.57 56.02
C ILE A 169 29.62 -6.74 55.06
N GLY A 170 29.22 -6.41 53.83
CA GLY A 170 28.65 -7.37 52.87
C GLY A 170 29.69 -8.07 52.02
N ASN A 171 30.75 -7.39 51.60
CA ASN A 171 31.66 -7.94 50.59
C ASN A 171 33.00 -8.39 51.18
N LYS A 172 33.06 -9.64 51.66
CA LYS A 172 34.27 -10.27 52.22
C LYS A 172 35.38 -10.56 51.20
N LYS A 173 35.20 -10.18 49.93
CA LYS A 173 36.15 -10.45 48.83
C LYS A 173 36.85 -9.19 48.32
N ASP A 174 36.30 -8.00 48.51
CA ASP A 174 36.96 -6.76 48.09
C ASP A 174 38.09 -6.38 49.06
N SER A 175 39.30 -6.24 48.53
CA SER A 175 40.51 -5.89 49.29
C SER A 175 40.38 -4.55 50.03
N THR A 176 39.61 -3.61 49.48
CA THR A 176 39.39 -2.28 50.07
C THR A 176 38.39 -2.36 51.21
N SER A 177 37.24 -3.03 51.01
CA SER A 177 36.28 -3.34 52.09
C SER A 177 36.95 -4.07 53.25
N ILE A 178 37.83 -5.04 52.98
CA ILE A 178 38.57 -5.78 54.01
C ILE A 178 39.49 -4.83 54.79
N LYS A 179 40.20 -3.94 54.10
CA LYS A 179 41.10 -2.97 54.73
C LYS A 179 40.34 -1.99 55.64
N LEU A 180 39.26 -1.39 55.15
CA LEU A 180 38.42 -0.45 55.93
C LEU A 180 37.75 -1.14 57.13
N THR A 181 37.29 -2.37 56.95
CA THR A 181 36.72 -3.18 58.04
C THR A 181 37.78 -3.47 59.12
N LYS A 182 39.01 -3.80 58.70
CA LYS A 182 40.12 -4.04 59.64
C LYS A 182 40.50 -2.76 60.40
N GLU A 183 40.51 -1.61 59.74
CA GLU A 183 40.74 -0.30 60.36
C GLU A 183 39.64 0.05 61.39
N LEU A 184 38.37 -0.19 61.06
CA LEU A 184 37.25 -0.03 61.99
C LEU A 184 37.35 -0.96 63.20
N ILE A 185 37.66 -2.24 62.99
CA ILE A 185 37.81 -3.21 64.09
C ILE A 185 38.98 -2.82 65.00
N ASN A 186 40.13 -2.43 64.44
CA ASN A 186 41.27 -1.97 65.22
C ASN A 186 40.93 -0.72 66.04
N PHE A 187 40.24 0.25 65.42
CA PHE A 187 39.79 1.46 66.12
C PHE A 187 38.82 1.14 67.27
N LEU A 188 37.87 0.22 67.05
CA LEU A 188 36.92 -0.22 68.07
C LEU A 188 37.62 -0.94 69.22
N ASN A 189 38.59 -1.82 68.93
CA ASN A 189 39.41 -2.48 69.95
C ASN A 189 40.09 -1.44 70.86
N ASP A 190 40.74 -0.43 70.27
CA ASP A 190 41.41 0.63 71.00
C ASP A 190 40.43 1.51 71.80
N THR A 191 39.24 1.77 71.23
CA THR A 191 38.22 2.61 71.86
C THR A 191 37.56 1.90 73.05
N PHE A 192 37.25 0.61 72.92
CA PHE A 192 36.70 -0.19 74.02
C PHE A 192 37.71 -0.43 75.13
N LEU A 193 39.02 -0.52 74.82
CA LEU A 193 40.07 -0.53 75.83
C LEU A 193 40.01 0.74 76.69
N LEU A 194 39.91 1.91 76.06
CA LEU A 194 39.84 3.20 76.72
C LEU A 194 38.54 3.40 77.50
N LEU A 195 37.38 2.99 76.96
CA LEU A 195 36.09 3.05 77.65
C LEU A 195 36.04 2.18 78.92
N LYS A 196 36.83 1.10 78.99
CA LYS A 196 36.95 0.24 80.18
C LYS A 196 37.95 0.75 81.21
N ASP A 197 38.71 1.81 80.89
CA ASP A 197 39.67 2.39 81.82
C ASP A 197 38.93 2.97 83.03
N LYS A 198 39.37 2.61 84.23
CA LYS A 198 38.78 3.07 85.50
C LYS A 198 38.81 4.60 85.62
N THR A 199 39.73 5.26 84.92
CA THR A 199 39.84 6.72 84.90
C THR A 199 38.71 7.41 84.16
N THR A 200 37.87 6.72 83.38
CA THR A 200 36.74 7.33 82.65
C THR A 200 35.51 7.57 83.52
N GLY A 201 35.37 6.84 84.63
CA GLY A 201 34.17 6.89 85.47
C GLY A 201 32.91 6.34 84.80
N LEU A 202 33.04 5.46 83.81
CA LEU A 202 31.92 4.81 83.11
C LEU A 202 31.54 3.46 83.76
N ASN A 203 30.28 3.05 83.60
CA ASN A 203 29.81 1.74 84.04
C ASN A 203 30.46 0.61 83.20
N MET A 204 31.39 -0.11 83.80
CA MET A 204 32.16 -1.17 83.14
C MET A 204 31.30 -2.33 82.62
N GLU A 205 30.19 -2.67 83.29
CA GLU A 205 29.29 -3.75 82.85
C GLU A 205 28.52 -3.33 81.59
N THR A 206 28.07 -2.08 81.55
CA THR A 206 27.42 -1.49 80.37
C THR A 206 28.39 -1.39 79.18
N VAL A 207 29.65 -1.00 79.40
CA VAL A 207 30.70 -0.98 78.36
C VAL A 207 30.92 -2.38 77.77
N LYS A 208 31.04 -3.42 78.61
CA LYS A 208 31.18 -4.82 78.15
C LYS A 208 29.97 -5.29 77.34
N THR A 209 28.78 -4.82 77.70
CA THR A 209 27.53 -5.18 77.00
C THR A 209 27.49 -4.53 75.62
N LEU A 210 27.82 -3.23 75.54
CA LEU A 210 27.92 -2.49 74.28
C LEU A 210 28.97 -3.08 73.33
N GLU A 211 30.15 -3.43 73.86
CA GLU A 211 31.22 -4.09 73.10
C GLU A 211 30.76 -5.40 72.45
N ARG A 212 30.07 -6.26 73.21
CA ARG A 212 29.53 -7.53 72.69
C ARG A 212 28.51 -7.30 71.58
N ALA A 213 27.62 -6.32 71.76
CA ALA A 213 26.60 -6.00 70.76
C ALA A 213 27.23 -5.52 69.44
N VAL A 214 28.24 -4.64 69.52
CA VAL A 214 28.93 -4.10 68.34
C VAL A 214 29.71 -5.19 67.61
N TYR A 215 30.48 -6.04 68.30
CA TYR A 215 31.22 -7.11 67.63
C TYR A 215 30.32 -8.20 67.04
N ALA A 216 29.19 -8.50 67.68
CA ALA A 216 28.20 -9.41 67.13
C ALA A 216 27.60 -8.86 65.82
N HIS A 217 27.29 -7.56 65.76
CA HIS A 217 26.79 -6.92 64.54
C HIS A 217 27.80 -6.95 63.40
N LEU A 218 29.08 -6.69 63.69
CA LEU A 218 30.16 -6.70 62.69
C LEU A 218 30.60 -8.12 62.29
N GLY A 219 30.00 -9.17 62.85
CA GLY A 219 30.29 -10.56 62.50
C GLY A 219 31.70 -11.02 62.89
N VAL A 220 32.35 -10.33 63.84
CA VAL A 220 33.64 -10.73 64.40
C VAL A 220 33.41 -11.92 65.33
N LYS A 221 34.09 -13.06 65.10
CA LYS A 221 33.92 -14.28 65.90
C LYS A 221 34.32 -14.04 67.36
N SER A 222 33.36 -13.71 68.22
CA SER A 222 33.46 -13.93 69.66
C SER A 222 33.21 -15.42 69.93
N TRP A 223 34.20 -16.14 70.47
CA TRP A 223 34.09 -17.59 70.72
C TRP A 223 33.07 -17.99 71.78
N PHE A 224 32.43 -17.05 72.47
CA PHE A 224 31.33 -17.34 73.39
C PHE A 224 30.24 -16.27 73.25
N MET A 225 29.00 -16.72 72.97
CA MET A 225 27.69 -16.04 73.09
C MET A 225 26.94 -15.82 71.77
N LYS A 226 25.83 -16.57 71.60
CA LYS A 226 24.69 -16.20 70.75
C LYS A 226 23.78 -15.30 71.58
N THR A 227 23.88 -13.98 71.43
CA THR A 227 22.87 -13.05 71.96
C THR A 227 22.15 -12.39 70.81
N THR A 228 20.82 -12.45 70.82
CA THR A 228 19.93 -11.72 69.92
C THR A 228 20.15 -10.23 70.09
N ALA A 229 20.67 -9.58 69.06
CA ALA A 229 20.86 -8.13 69.00
C ALA A 229 19.49 -7.42 68.90
N SER A 230 18.89 -7.10 70.04
CA SER A 230 17.76 -6.16 70.12
C SER A 230 17.77 -5.35 71.41
N GLN A 231 18.94 -4.99 71.92
CA GLN A 231 19.04 -4.00 73.00
C GLN A 231 19.07 -2.60 72.38
N ASN A 232 18.25 -1.70 72.92
CA ASN A 232 18.18 -0.31 72.49
C ASN A 232 19.53 0.36 72.73
N THR A 233 20.29 0.65 71.67
CA THR A 233 21.65 1.17 71.75
C THR A 233 21.72 2.50 72.50
N SER A 234 20.69 3.34 72.36
CA SER A 234 20.60 4.62 73.08
C SER A 234 20.38 4.43 74.57
N GLU A 235 19.67 3.37 74.97
CA GLU A 235 19.50 3.01 76.39
C GLU A 235 20.83 2.51 76.98
N LEU A 236 21.56 1.67 76.25
CA LEU A 236 22.90 1.23 76.66
C LEU A 236 23.88 2.41 76.78
N ILE A 237 23.85 3.37 75.85
CA ILE A 237 24.71 4.56 75.89
C ILE A 237 24.36 5.46 77.08
N THR A 238 23.08 5.69 77.35
CA THR A 238 22.62 6.44 78.52
C THR A 238 23.04 5.75 79.82
N ASN A 239 22.95 4.42 79.86
CA ASN A 239 23.34 3.59 81.00
C ASN A 239 24.86 3.57 81.29
N LEU A 240 25.71 4.08 80.40
CA LEU A 240 27.16 4.17 80.60
C LEU A 240 27.55 5.16 81.70
N PHE A 241 26.75 6.21 81.91
CA PHE A 241 27.12 7.36 82.72
C PHE A 241 26.57 7.33 84.16
N TYR A 242 25.79 6.31 84.57
CA TYR A 242 25.20 6.17 85.92
C TYR A 242 26.16 5.65 87.01
N TRP A 243 27.46 5.93 86.91
CA TRP A 243 28.43 5.42 87.88
C TRP A 243 28.64 6.38 89.07
N GLN A 244 28.50 5.87 90.29
CA GLN A 244 28.73 6.59 91.55
C GLN A 244 29.98 6.03 92.25
N GLY A 245 31.13 6.69 92.10
CA GLY A 245 32.35 6.36 92.84
C GLY A 245 32.88 7.56 93.60
N GLN A 246 33.89 7.35 94.46
CA GLN A 246 34.43 8.40 95.32
C GLN A 246 35.03 9.55 94.52
N GLU A 247 34.53 10.76 94.80
CA GLU A 247 34.90 12.01 94.14
C GLU A 247 36.09 12.64 94.88
N SER A 248 37.29 12.48 94.33
CA SER A 248 38.46 13.26 94.71
C SER A 248 38.88 14.17 93.56
N ILE A 249 39.45 15.33 93.88
CA ILE A 249 39.94 16.31 92.89
C ILE A 249 40.83 15.64 91.83
N VAL A 250 41.72 14.72 92.26
CA VAL A 250 42.62 13.98 91.37
C VAL A 250 41.87 13.03 90.43
N THR A 251 40.78 12.41 90.92
CA THR A 251 39.96 11.49 90.14
C THR A 251 39.11 12.24 89.10
N LEU A 252 38.50 13.36 89.49
CA LEU A 252 37.70 14.20 88.59
C LEU A 252 38.54 14.79 87.44
N LYS A 253 39.75 15.30 87.74
CA LYS A 253 40.67 15.80 86.70
C LYS A 253 41.08 14.69 85.72
N LYS A 254 41.31 13.46 86.20
CA LYS A 254 41.60 12.30 85.32
C LYS A 254 40.40 11.90 84.45
N GLN A 255 39.19 11.92 85.02
CA GLN A 255 37.95 11.64 84.30
C GLN A 255 37.69 12.64 83.20
N LEU A 256 37.84 13.93 83.49
CA LEU A 256 37.67 14.99 82.50
C LEU A 256 38.57 14.79 81.28
N VAL A 257 39.86 14.51 81.50
CA VAL A 257 40.84 14.25 80.44
C VAL A 257 40.44 13.00 79.63
N ALA A 258 40.07 11.91 80.30
CA ALA A 258 39.70 10.66 79.66
C ALA A 258 38.42 10.79 78.81
N LEU A 259 37.40 11.50 79.32
CA LEU A 259 36.15 11.78 78.60
C LEU A 259 36.40 12.65 77.36
N HIS A 260 37.20 13.71 77.49
CA HIS A 260 37.57 14.56 76.36
C HIS A 260 38.40 13.82 75.31
N HIS A 261 39.36 12.99 75.74
CA HIS A 261 40.17 12.15 74.86
C HIS A 261 39.31 11.18 74.05
N LEU A 262 38.38 10.48 74.72
CA LEU A 262 37.45 9.56 74.06
C LEU A 262 36.55 10.29 73.07
N ASN A 263 35.98 11.44 73.46
CA ASN A 263 35.08 12.20 72.62
C ASN A 263 35.78 12.63 71.31
N THR A 264 36.98 13.21 71.40
CA THR A 264 37.73 13.66 70.22
C THR A 264 38.25 12.52 69.37
N LYS A 265 38.71 11.43 69.99
CA LYS A 265 39.14 10.22 69.26
C LYS A 265 38.00 9.61 68.44
N ILE A 266 36.79 9.55 69.01
CA ILE A 266 35.59 9.02 68.32
C ILE A 266 35.11 9.99 67.24
N ALA A 267 35.13 11.30 67.51
CA ALA A 267 34.77 12.31 66.52
C ALA A 267 35.70 12.34 65.30
N ALA A 268 36.99 12.04 65.48
CA ALA A 268 37.99 12.06 64.41
C ALA A 268 37.97 10.81 63.51
N PHE A 269 37.25 9.74 63.87
CA PHE A 269 37.21 8.51 63.08
C PHE A 269 36.33 8.68 61.82
N PRO A 270 36.81 8.34 60.60
CA PRO A 270 36.12 8.62 59.34
C PRO A 270 34.98 7.63 59.01
N LEU A 271 34.04 7.44 59.94
CA LEU A 271 32.94 6.48 59.78
C LEU A 271 32.04 6.77 58.56
N HIS A 272 31.85 8.05 58.24
CA HIS A 272 31.06 8.48 57.07
C HIS A 272 31.62 7.91 55.76
N ALA A 273 32.95 7.98 55.56
CA ALA A 273 33.59 7.49 54.34
C ALA A 273 33.42 5.97 54.17
N ILE A 274 33.45 5.21 55.28
CA ILE A 274 33.21 3.76 55.27
C ILE A 274 31.75 3.46 54.88
N LYS A 275 30.80 4.21 55.43
CA LYS A 275 29.37 4.07 55.13
C LYS A 275 29.06 4.38 53.66
N GLU A 276 29.61 5.47 53.15
CA GLU A 276 29.43 5.89 51.76
C GLU A 276 30.02 4.86 50.79
N PHE A 277 31.20 4.32 51.11
CA PHE A 277 31.84 3.27 50.32
C PHE A 277 30.98 2.00 50.23
N ASP A 278 30.39 1.54 51.35
CA ASP A 278 29.53 0.34 51.37
C ASP A 278 28.25 0.55 50.56
N MET A 279 27.57 1.69 50.73
CA MET A 279 26.36 2.00 49.97
C MET A 279 26.62 2.07 48.47
N LEU A 280 27.67 2.79 48.07
CA LEU A 280 28.04 2.90 46.65
C LEU A 280 28.44 1.54 46.08
N SER A 281 29.17 0.70 46.82
CA SER A 281 29.54 -0.65 46.37
C SER A 281 28.31 -1.50 46.03
N GLN A 282 27.27 -1.46 46.88
CA GLN A 282 26.02 -2.17 46.64
C GLN A 282 25.26 -1.61 45.43
N LEU A 283 25.20 -0.29 45.31
CA LEU A 283 24.55 0.38 44.18
C LEU A 283 25.24 0.05 42.85
N THR A 284 26.58 0.02 42.85
CA THR A 284 27.38 -0.28 41.66
C THR A 284 27.14 -1.72 41.17
N GLU A 285 26.97 -2.67 42.10
CA GLU A 285 26.65 -4.07 41.77
C GLU A 285 25.23 -4.22 41.21
N GLN A 286 24.25 -3.53 41.78
CA GLN A 286 22.87 -3.52 41.28
C GLN A 286 22.78 -2.89 39.87
N ASN A 287 23.48 -1.78 39.67
CA ASN A 287 23.52 -1.11 38.37
C ASN A 287 24.22 -1.98 37.31
N GLU A 288 25.30 -2.67 37.66
CA GLU A 288 25.98 -3.62 36.76
C GLU A 288 25.06 -4.76 36.32
N GLN A 289 24.27 -5.33 37.24
CA GLN A 289 23.28 -6.36 36.90
C GLN A 289 22.21 -5.83 35.95
N THR A 290 21.77 -4.58 36.15
CA THR A 290 20.79 -3.91 35.29
C THR A 290 21.33 -3.69 33.87
N ILE A 291 22.57 -3.20 33.75
CA ILE A 291 23.25 -3.04 32.45
C ILE A 291 23.36 -4.39 31.73
N ARG A 292 23.75 -5.46 32.43
CA ARG A 292 23.84 -6.82 31.84
C ARG A 292 22.49 -7.33 31.35
N ALA A 293 21.41 -7.08 32.09
CA ALA A 293 20.07 -7.45 31.66
C ALA A 293 19.68 -6.75 30.34
N HIS A 294 19.93 -5.44 30.22
CA HIS A 294 19.69 -4.69 28.98
C HIS A 294 20.58 -5.14 27.83
N ALA A 295 21.87 -5.39 28.10
CA ALA A 295 22.85 -5.83 27.10
C ALA A 295 22.50 -7.19 26.47
N LEU A 296 21.74 -8.04 27.18
CA LEU A 296 21.21 -9.29 26.62
C LEU A 296 19.87 -9.09 25.91
N LYS A 297 18.95 -8.33 26.52
CA LYS A 297 17.57 -8.18 26.06
C LYS A 297 17.47 -7.38 24.75
N LEU A 298 18.04 -6.18 24.71
CA LEU A 298 17.82 -5.22 23.62
C LEU A 298 18.39 -5.72 22.27
N PRO A 299 19.65 -6.23 22.19
CA PRO A 299 20.17 -6.75 20.94
C PRO A 299 19.39 -7.96 20.42
N ALA A 300 18.94 -8.85 21.31
CA ALA A 300 18.16 -10.01 20.94
C ALA A 300 16.79 -9.62 20.32
N GLU A 301 16.06 -8.70 20.96
CA GLU A 301 14.76 -8.23 20.47
C GLU A 301 14.89 -7.41 19.16
N LEU A 302 15.91 -6.57 19.03
CA LEU A 302 16.20 -5.85 17.77
C LEU A 302 16.55 -6.81 16.62
N SER A 303 17.36 -7.83 16.90
CA SER A 303 17.68 -8.88 15.94
C SER A 303 16.44 -9.66 15.51
N GLU A 304 15.55 -9.98 16.45
CA GLU A 304 14.27 -10.63 16.16
C GLU A 304 13.40 -9.77 15.24
N PHE A 305 13.20 -8.48 15.56
CA PHE A 305 12.43 -7.56 14.71
C PHE A 305 13.05 -7.41 13.32
N SER A 306 14.38 -7.28 13.24
CA SER A 306 15.08 -7.17 11.95
C SER A 306 14.91 -8.44 11.12
N ARG A 307 15.09 -9.63 11.72
CA ARG A 307 14.89 -10.92 11.06
C ARG A 307 13.46 -11.07 10.57
N ASP A 308 12.46 -10.83 11.42
CA ASP A 308 11.04 -10.98 11.10
C ASP A 308 10.61 -10.07 9.94
N LEU A 309 11.14 -8.84 9.89
CA LEU A 309 10.86 -7.90 8.82
C LEU A 309 11.55 -8.33 7.51
N ASN A 310 12.82 -8.77 7.58
CA ASN A 310 13.59 -9.22 6.42
C ASN A 310 13.00 -10.48 5.79
N GLU A 311 12.58 -11.46 6.59
CA GLU A 311 11.94 -12.70 6.13
C GLU A 311 10.62 -12.47 5.39
N ARG A 312 9.94 -11.36 5.67
CA ARG A 312 8.71 -10.97 4.97
C ARG A 312 9.01 -10.14 3.75
N LEU A 313 9.92 -9.17 3.87
CA LEU A 313 10.33 -8.32 2.75
C LEU A 313 10.98 -9.13 1.61
N ARG A 314 11.67 -10.24 1.89
CA ARG A 314 12.23 -11.13 0.83
C ARG A 314 11.16 -11.79 -0.04
N LEU A 315 9.90 -11.84 0.41
CA LEU A 315 8.79 -12.38 -0.38
C LEU A 315 8.33 -11.40 -1.47
N PHE A 316 8.76 -10.14 -1.40
CA PHE A 316 8.41 -9.09 -2.33
C PHE A 316 9.58 -8.72 -3.22
N SER A 317 9.27 -8.31 -4.45
CA SER A 317 10.26 -7.93 -5.45
C SER A 317 10.56 -6.42 -5.44
N SER A 318 11.45 -5.97 -6.33
CA SER A 318 11.63 -4.55 -6.61
C SER A 318 10.41 -3.92 -7.31
N GLU A 319 9.55 -4.68 -7.97
CA GLU A 319 8.34 -4.15 -8.60
C GLU A 319 7.26 -3.83 -7.57
N ASP A 320 7.25 -4.53 -6.43
CA ASP A 320 6.30 -4.28 -5.35
C ASP A 320 6.71 -3.10 -4.44
N SER A 321 7.87 -2.48 -4.72
CA SER A 321 8.46 -1.41 -3.88
C SER A 321 7.56 -0.21 -3.69
N GLU A 322 6.75 0.11 -4.70
CA GLU A 322 5.88 1.29 -4.73
C GLU A 322 4.66 1.14 -3.80
N LYS A 323 4.36 -0.09 -3.35
CA LYS A 323 3.23 -0.30 -2.44
C LYS A 323 3.51 0.36 -1.10
N PRO A 324 2.58 1.18 -0.56
CA PRO A 324 2.81 1.98 0.64
C PRO A 324 3.31 1.17 1.84
N ILE A 325 2.77 -0.04 2.03
CA ILE A 325 3.15 -0.90 3.16
C ILE A 325 4.57 -1.46 3.03
N ILE A 326 5.02 -1.78 1.82
CA ILE A 326 6.35 -2.32 1.54
C ILE A 326 7.39 -1.20 1.62
N ALA A 327 7.08 -0.04 1.04
CA ALA A 327 7.89 1.17 1.17
C ALA A 327 8.10 1.54 2.65
N LYS A 328 7.00 1.59 3.43
CA LYS A 328 7.05 1.88 4.87
C LYS A 328 7.84 0.82 5.65
N ALA A 329 7.71 -0.46 5.32
CA ALA A 329 8.50 -1.51 5.96
C ALA A 329 10.01 -1.37 5.64
N ARG A 330 10.36 -1.03 4.39
CA ARG A 330 11.76 -0.84 3.99
C ARG A 330 12.42 0.36 4.68
N THR A 331 11.70 1.45 4.95
CA THR A 331 12.24 2.61 5.67
C THR A 331 12.48 2.34 7.16
N LYS A 332 11.81 1.33 7.75
CA LYS A 332 12.01 0.95 9.17
C LYS A 332 13.20 0.02 9.38
N ARG A 333 13.68 -0.67 8.34
CA ARG A 333 14.88 -1.52 8.40
C ARG A 333 16.15 -0.76 8.84
N PRO A 334 16.52 0.39 8.24
CA PRO A 334 17.70 1.14 8.68
C PRO A 334 17.57 1.64 10.12
N LEU A 335 16.35 2.00 10.56
CA LEU A 335 16.07 2.43 11.94
C LEU A 335 16.41 1.33 12.97
N LEU A 336 16.03 0.07 12.71
CA LEU A 336 16.36 -1.06 13.59
C LEU A 336 17.87 -1.33 13.67
N ASN A 337 18.56 -1.20 12.53
CA ASN A 337 20.02 -1.32 12.49
C ASN A 337 20.70 -0.16 13.23
N GLU A 338 20.17 1.06 13.08
CA GLU A 338 20.65 2.25 13.79
C GLU A 338 20.53 2.06 15.30
N TRP A 339 19.38 1.60 15.80
CA TRP A 339 19.21 1.31 17.23
C TRP A 339 20.12 0.19 17.73
N SER A 340 20.34 -0.85 16.93
CA SER A 340 21.30 -1.92 17.28
C SER A 340 22.71 -1.35 17.44
N ASN A 341 23.16 -0.55 16.48
CA ASN A 341 24.47 0.10 16.52
C ASN A 341 24.58 1.08 17.69
N GLN A 342 23.49 1.78 18.04
CA GLN A 342 23.45 2.67 19.21
C GLN A 342 23.62 1.89 20.52
N VAL A 343 22.99 0.73 20.69
CA VAL A 343 23.17 -0.12 21.88
C VAL A 343 24.63 -0.56 22.00
N ASP A 344 25.23 -1.04 20.91
CA ASP A 344 26.64 -1.45 20.90
C ASP A 344 27.58 -0.27 21.23
N ALA A 345 27.30 0.92 20.68
CA ALA A 345 28.07 2.13 20.95
C ALA A 345 27.96 2.61 22.41
N ILE A 346 26.76 2.55 23.01
CA ILE A 346 26.53 2.89 24.42
C ILE A 346 27.34 1.96 25.33
N LEU A 347 27.29 0.65 25.08
CA LEU A 347 28.02 -0.34 25.88
C LEU A 347 29.54 -0.21 25.72
N ALA A 348 30.02 0.03 24.50
CA ALA A 348 31.44 0.25 24.23
C ALA A 348 31.96 1.52 24.91
N THR A 349 31.19 2.62 24.86
CA THR A 349 31.53 3.89 25.52
C THR A 349 31.61 3.71 27.03
N TYR A 350 30.65 3.02 27.63
CA TYR A 350 30.63 2.69 29.05
C TYR A 350 31.89 1.89 29.48
N GLN A 351 32.22 0.83 28.75
CA GLN A 351 33.42 0.01 29.03
C GLN A 351 34.72 0.83 28.90
N GLN A 352 34.79 1.69 27.88
CA GLN A 352 35.94 2.58 27.68
C GLN A 352 36.08 3.58 28.83
N GLN A 353 34.99 4.22 29.26
CA GLN A 353 35.02 5.20 30.35
C GLN A 353 35.39 4.55 31.69
N CYS A 354 34.87 3.35 31.98
CA CYS A 354 35.23 2.63 33.20
C CYS A 354 36.70 2.16 33.22
N SER A 355 37.26 1.80 32.07
CA SER A 355 38.66 1.37 31.97
C SER A 355 39.67 2.53 32.02
N GLN A 356 39.26 3.75 31.65
CA GLN A 356 40.09 4.95 31.69
C GLN A 356 40.20 5.61 33.08
N LEU A 357 39.42 5.15 34.08
CA LEU A 357 39.48 5.69 35.44
C LEU A 357 40.87 5.43 36.07
N ALA A 358 41.58 6.52 36.37
CA ALA A 358 42.97 6.48 36.80
C ALA A 358 43.16 5.73 38.14
N PRO A 359 44.26 4.96 38.31
CA PRO A 359 44.61 4.31 39.59
C PRO A 359 44.93 5.29 40.72
N SER A 360 45.15 6.57 40.40
CA SER A 360 45.50 7.62 41.37
C SER A 360 44.32 8.13 42.19
N LEU A 361 43.08 7.81 41.81
CA LEU A 361 41.88 8.16 42.58
C LEU A 361 41.81 7.32 43.86
N SER A 362 41.27 7.89 44.93
CA SER A 362 40.91 7.08 46.10
C SER A 362 39.84 6.05 45.74
N ALA A 363 39.77 4.96 46.50
CA ALA A 363 38.82 3.90 46.22
C ALA A 363 37.36 4.38 46.25
N LEU A 364 37.04 5.38 47.09
CA LEU A 364 35.70 5.99 47.15
C LEU A 364 35.40 6.83 45.91
N GLU A 365 36.31 7.72 45.51
CA GLU A 365 36.14 8.58 44.31
C GLU A 365 36.00 7.74 43.04
N ARG A 366 36.81 6.67 42.92
CA ARG A 366 36.70 5.76 41.78
C ARG A 366 35.34 5.09 41.71
N LEU A 367 34.79 4.71 42.86
CA LEU A 367 33.52 4.00 42.95
C LEU A 367 32.33 4.94 42.69
N GLN A 368 32.41 6.20 43.15
CA GLN A 368 31.49 7.28 42.76
C GLN A 368 31.48 7.47 41.24
N SER A 369 32.65 7.63 40.61
CA SER A 369 32.73 7.80 39.16
C SER A 369 32.18 6.60 38.38
N ILE A 370 32.41 5.36 38.84
CA ILE A 370 31.81 4.18 38.19
C ILE A 370 30.28 4.25 38.28
N CYS A 371 29.74 4.58 39.46
CA CYS A 371 28.30 4.68 39.67
C CYS A 371 27.66 5.73 38.74
N GLU A 372 28.28 6.91 38.60
CA GLU A 372 27.81 7.95 37.66
C GLU A 372 27.81 7.45 36.21
N GLN A 373 28.87 6.76 35.76
CA GLN A 373 28.93 6.21 34.41
C GLN A 373 27.88 5.13 34.18
N GLN A 374 27.59 4.31 35.19
CA GLN A 374 26.54 3.30 35.11
C GLN A 374 25.14 3.93 35.00
N GLU A 375 24.85 5.00 35.75
CA GLU A 375 23.57 5.71 35.65
C GLU A 375 23.36 6.30 34.25
N ILE A 376 24.40 6.93 33.67
CA ILE A 376 24.36 7.45 32.30
C ILE A 376 24.09 6.31 31.31
N CYS A 377 24.77 5.17 31.46
CA CYS A 377 24.59 4.00 30.61
C CYS A 377 23.15 3.45 30.70
N ILE A 378 22.63 3.26 31.92
CA ILE A 378 21.28 2.76 32.16
C ILE A 378 20.23 3.70 31.54
N GLN A 379 20.36 5.02 31.73
CA GLN A 379 19.44 5.99 31.14
C GLN A 379 19.44 5.93 29.60
N ALA A 380 20.63 5.80 28.99
CA ALA A 380 20.75 5.67 27.54
C ALA A 380 20.11 4.36 27.03
N LEU A 381 20.31 3.23 27.71
CA LEU A 381 19.68 1.95 27.36
C LEU A 381 18.15 1.98 27.54
N GLN A 382 17.65 2.61 28.61
CA GLN A 382 16.22 2.80 28.84
C GLN A 382 15.55 3.70 27.79
N ASN A 383 16.29 4.66 27.23
CA ASN A 383 15.78 5.47 26.11
C ASN A 383 15.55 4.59 24.87
N ILE A 384 16.49 3.70 24.55
CA ILE A 384 16.32 2.73 23.44
C ILE A 384 15.16 1.78 23.73
N GLU A 385 15.05 1.28 24.95
CA GLU A 385 13.94 0.39 25.34
C GLU A 385 12.58 1.09 25.14
N ARG A 386 12.44 2.35 25.55
CA ARG A 386 11.21 3.14 25.32
C ARG A 386 10.88 3.32 23.84
N LEU A 387 11.89 3.57 23.00
CA LEU A 387 11.70 3.64 21.55
C LEU A 387 11.23 2.29 20.98
N MET A 388 11.80 1.19 21.45
CA MET A 388 11.38 -0.17 21.06
C MET A 388 9.97 -0.51 21.53
N GLU A 389 9.59 -0.14 22.76
CA GLU A 389 8.22 -0.32 23.27
C GLU A 389 7.20 0.43 22.42
N HIS A 390 7.51 1.66 22.01
CA HIS A 390 6.65 2.44 21.11
C HIS A 390 6.57 1.84 19.71
N TYR A 391 7.66 1.22 19.23
CA TYR A 391 7.71 0.57 17.92
C TYR A 391 7.05 -0.81 17.90
N ARG A 392 6.97 -1.53 19.03
CA ARG A 392 6.48 -2.92 19.12
C ARG A 392 5.06 -3.09 18.52
N PRO A 393 4.06 -2.23 18.79
CA PRO A 393 2.75 -2.30 18.13
C PRO A 393 2.83 -2.04 16.61
N GLU A 394 3.65 -1.07 16.20
CA GLU A 394 3.85 -0.75 14.78
C GLU A 394 4.48 -1.94 14.03
N HIS A 395 5.50 -2.59 14.62
CA HIS A 395 6.15 -3.77 14.08
C HIS A 395 5.16 -4.93 13.87
N SER A 396 4.35 -5.22 14.90
CA SER A 396 3.31 -6.26 14.82
C SER A 396 2.28 -5.97 13.72
N MET A 397 1.81 -4.73 13.62
CA MET A 397 0.89 -4.31 12.57
C MET A 397 1.54 -4.40 11.17
N LEU A 398 2.79 -3.97 11.01
CA LEU A 398 3.52 -4.09 9.75
C LEU A 398 3.66 -5.56 9.33
N LYS A 399 4.03 -6.44 10.26
CA LYS A 399 4.10 -7.89 10.05
C LYS A 399 2.77 -8.46 9.55
N GLN A 400 1.65 -8.11 10.20
CA GLN A 400 0.33 -8.57 9.79
C GLN A 400 -0.05 -8.04 8.40
N LYS A 401 0.15 -6.74 8.14
CA LYS A 401 -0.20 -6.11 6.86
C LYS A 401 0.65 -6.65 5.70
N LEU A 402 1.93 -6.92 5.90
CA LEU A 402 2.78 -7.56 4.89
C LEU A 402 2.30 -8.97 4.57
N ASN A 403 1.95 -9.78 5.58
CA ASN A 403 1.39 -11.11 5.34
C ASN A 403 0.07 -11.04 4.55
N LEU A 404 -0.82 -10.12 4.90
CA LEU A 404 -2.09 -9.91 4.19
C LEU A 404 -1.87 -9.49 2.74
N GLU A 405 -0.93 -8.57 2.49
CA GLU A 405 -0.60 -8.14 1.12
C GLU A 405 -0.02 -9.31 0.31
N TYR A 406 0.89 -10.10 0.88
CA TYR A 406 1.45 -11.26 0.23
C TYR A 406 0.37 -12.30 -0.16
N GLU A 407 -0.53 -12.64 0.77
CA GLU A 407 -1.62 -13.58 0.50
C GLU A 407 -2.65 -13.03 -0.49
N SER A 408 -2.91 -11.72 -0.46
CA SER A 408 -3.77 -11.05 -1.45
C SER A 408 -3.20 -11.20 -2.87
N GLN A 409 -1.91 -10.98 -3.05
CA GLN A 409 -1.24 -11.14 -4.34
C GLN A 409 -1.23 -12.59 -4.83
N LYS A 410 -1.01 -13.56 -3.93
CA LYS A 410 -1.13 -15.00 -4.25
C LYS A 410 -2.53 -15.36 -4.74
N LYS A 411 -3.58 -14.86 -4.06
CA LYS A 411 -4.98 -15.07 -4.47
C LYS A 411 -5.26 -14.47 -5.84
N LEU A 412 -4.74 -13.27 -6.13
CA LEU A 412 -4.89 -12.64 -7.44
C LEU A 412 -4.24 -13.49 -8.54
N LEU A 413 -3.03 -13.99 -8.32
CA LEU A 413 -2.34 -14.89 -9.25
C LEU A 413 -3.10 -16.20 -9.45
N PHE A 414 -3.55 -16.81 -8.36
CA PHE A 414 -4.39 -18.00 -8.38
C PHE A 414 -5.64 -17.79 -9.23
N HIS A 415 -6.39 -16.70 -9.03
CA HIS A 415 -7.61 -16.42 -9.78
C HIS A 415 -7.33 -16.22 -11.27
N LYS A 416 -6.30 -15.44 -11.63
CA LYS A 416 -5.91 -15.23 -13.03
C LYS A 416 -5.54 -16.54 -13.73
N LEU A 417 -4.71 -17.37 -13.08
CA LEU A 417 -4.29 -18.63 -13.66
C LEU A 417 -5.45 -19.65 -13.73
N SER A 418 -6.27 -19.72 -12.69
CA SER A 418 -7.47 -20.57 -12.67
C SER A 418 -8.44 -20.21 -13.79
N GLN A 419 -8.64 -18.92 -14.07
CA GLN A 419 -9.45 -18.47 -15.19
C GLN A 419 -8.85 -18.91 -16.53
N SER A 420 -7.55 -18.71 -16.74
CA SER A 420 -6.85 -19.16 -17.96
C SER A 420 -6.95 -20.68 -18.16
N ILE A 421 -6.82 -21.47 -17.09
CA ILE A 421 -7.01 -22.93 -17.10
C ILE A 421 -8.46 -23.27 -17.50
N GLN A 422 -9.45 -22.58 -16.94
CA GLN A 422 -10.86 -22.81 -17.26
C GLN A 422 -11.18 -22.48 -18.72
N GLU A 423 -10.71 -21.33 -19.22
CA GLU A 423 -10.90 -20.92 -20.62
C GLU A 423 -10.25 -21.92 -21.58
N THR A 424 -9.04 -22.39 -21.26
CA THR A 424 -8.32 -23.38 -22.07
C THR A 424 -9.00 -24.75 -22.03
N ASN A 425 -9.51 -25.17 -20.85
CA ASN A 425 -10.29 -26.39 -20.70
C ASN A 425 -11.53 -26.38 -21.60
N GLN A 426 -12.29 -25.28 -21.59
CA GLN A 426 -13.47 -25.14 -22.45
C GLN A 426 -13.12 -25.16 -23.94
N ALA A 427 -12.03 -24.49 -24.34
CA ALA A 427 -11.54 -24.51 -25.71
C ALA A 427 -11.15 -25.93 -26.17
N LEU A 428 -10.33 -26.63 -25.38
CA LEU A 428 -9.84 -27.96 -25.72
C LEU A 428 -10.98 -29.00 -25.79
N LEU A 429 -11.98 -28.90 -24.91
CA LEU A 429 -13.18 -29.78 -24.92
C LEU A 429 -14.06 -29.61 -26.17
N VAL A 430 -13.76 -28.67 -27.06
CA VAL A 430 -14.40 -28.58 -28.39
C VAL A 430 -13.84 -29.61 -29.36
N ILE A 431 -12.57 -29.98 -29.20
CA ILE A 431 -11.82 -30.81 -30.17
C ILE A 431 -11.27 -32.12 -29.59
N ARG A 432 -11.14 -32.23 -28.26
CA ARG A 432 -10.58 -33.38 -27.54
C ARG A 432 -11.58 -33.92 -26.53
N ASP A 433 -11.43 -35.18 -26.16
CA ASP A 433 -12.20 -35.81 -25.09
C ASP A 433 -11.72 -35.34 -23.70
N LYS A 434 -12.58 -35.51 -22.69
CA LYS A 434 -12.30 -35.02 -21.34
C LYS A 434 -11.03 -35.60 -20.71
N VAL A 435 -10.71 -36.86 -20.97
CA VAL A 435 -9.57 -37.54 -20.34
C VAL A 435 -8.26 -36.92 -20.84
N THR A 436 -8.15 -36.68 -22.14
CA THR A 436 -6.99 -36.03 -22.75
C THR A 436 -6.80 -34.61 -22.22
N VAL A 437 -7.88 -33.83 -22.11
CA VAL A 437 -7.82 -32.45 -21.60
C VAL A 437 -7.40 -32.41 -20.13
N ASP A 438 -7.92 -33.32 -19.30
CA ASP A 438 -7.55 -33.40 -17.88
C ASP A 438 -6.06 -33.76 -17.71
N PHE A 439 -5.50 -34.59 -18.57
CA PHE A 439 -4.07 -34.92 -18.58
C PHE A 439 -3.21 -33.70 -18.98
N GLU A 440 -3.53 -33.02 -20.07
CA GLU A 440 -2.78 -31.85 -20.57
C GLU A 440 -2.77 -30.67 -19.59
N LEU A 441 -3.88 -30.48 -18.87
CA LEU A 441 -4.02 -29.40 -17.88
C LEU A 441 -3.55 -29.79 -16.47
N SER A 442 -3.15 -31.05 -16.24
CA SER A 442 -2.80 -31.57 -14.91
C SER A 442 -1.64 -30.79 -14.26
N GLU A 443 -0.59 -30.48 -15.02
CA GLU A 443 0.57 -29.70 -14.57
C GLU A 443 0.14 -28.28 -14.13
N ALA A 444 -0.65 -27.59 -14.97
CA ALA A 444 -1.14 -26.25 -14.70
C ALA A 444 -2.07 -26.21 -13.48
N ARG A 445 -2.98 -27.18 -13.34
CA ARG A 445 -3.87 -27.33 -12.17
C ARG A 445 -3.07 -27.59 -10.90
N SER A 446 -2.09 -28.50 -10.95
CA SER A 446 -1.21 -28.80 -9.82
C SER A 446 -0.43 -27.56 -9.36
N PHE A 447 0.12 -26.79 -10.30
CA PHE A 447 0.81 -25.55 -9.95
C PHE A 447 -0.16 -24.52 -9.36
N CYS A 448 -1.35 -24.33 -9.96
CA CYS A 448 -2.35 -23.40 -9.48
C CYS A 448 -2.74 -23.67 -8.02
N GLU A 449 -2.98 -24.93 -7.65
CA GLU A 449 -3.25 -25.32 -6.25
C GLU A 449 -2.06 -25.03 -5.32
N LYS A 450 -0.83 -25.28 -5.80
CA LYS A 450 0.40 -25.02 -5.05
C LYS A 450 0.67 -23.54 -4.80
N ILE A 451 0.17 -22.62 -5.65
CA ILE A 451 0.35 -21.17 -5.46
C ILE A 451 -0.10 -20.75 -4.06
N LEU A 452 -1.22 -21.28 -3.55
CA LEU A 452 -1.74 -20.90 -2.24
C LEU A 452 -0.98 -21.55 -1.08
N GLN A 453 -0.38 -22.72 -1.30
CA GLN A 453 0.27 -23.52 -0.26
C GLN A 453 1.76 -23.19 -0.07
N GLN A 454 2.43 -22.70 -1.11
CA GLN A 454 3.86 -22.43 -1.07
C GLN A 454 4.21 -21.04 -0.49
N GLN A 455 5.30 -20.99 0.27
CA GLN A 455 5.98 -19.74 0.61
C GLN A 455 7.21 -19.57 -0.29
N GLN A 456 7.04 -18.81 -1.37
CA GLN A 456 8.10 -18.45 -2.31
C GLN A 456 8.01 -16.97 -2.65
N PRO A 457 9.09 -16.32 -3.08
CA PRO A 457 9.02 -14.93 -3.53
C PRO A 457 7.95 -14.73 -4.61
N LEU A 458 7.15 -13.66 -4.51
CA LEU A 458 6.05 -13.38 -5.45
C LEU A 458 6.53 -13.33 -6.90
N TYR A 459 7.73 -12.82 -7.14
CA TYR A 459 8.32 -12.77 -8.47
C TYR A 459 8.47 -14.16 -9.11
N ALA A 460 8.95 -15.15 -8.34
CA ALA A 460 9.09 -16.53 -8.84
C ALA A 460 7.72 -17.14 -9.18
N LEU A 461 6.71 -16.90 -8.33
CA LEU A 461 5.34 -17.34 -8.58
C LEU A 461 4.74 -16.66 -9.82
N ARG A 462 4.97 -15.35 -10.00
CA ARG A 462 4.53 -14.58 -11.19
C ARG A 462 5.13 -15.12 -12.47
N MET A 463 6.45 -15.26 -12.52
CA MET A 463 7.16 -15.75 -13.70
C MET A 463 6.68 -17.15 -14.11
N HIS A 464 6.48 -18.05 -13.15
CA HIS A 464 5.99 -19.39 -13.44
C HIS A 464 4.51 -19.39 -13.86
N ALA A 465 3.66 -18.57 -13.22
CA ALA A 465 2.27 -18.40 -13.60
C ALA A 465 2.12 -17.81 -15.02
N GLU A 466 2.93 -16.81 -15.37
CA GLU A 466 2.96 -16.20 -16.70
C GLU A 466 3.45 -17.19 -17.76
N TYR A 467 4.48 -17.98 -17.46
CA TYR A 467 4.94 -19.05 -18.35
C TYR A 467 3.82 -20.05 -18.66
N ILE A 468 3.10 -20.52 -17.63
CA ILE A 468 1.97 -21.43 -17.81
C ILE A 468 0.82 -20.74 -18.56
N ALA A 469 0.46 -19.50 -18.21
CA ALA A 469 -0.60 -18.76 -18.88
C ALA A 469 -0.31 -18.59 -20.38
N ASN A 470 0.92 -18.28 -20.76
CA ASN A 470 1.35 -18.18 -22.15
C ASN A 470 1.28 -19.54 -22.87
N LYS A 471 1.59 -20.65 -22.19
CA LYS A 471 1.43 -22.01 -22.73
C LYS A 471 -0.05 -22.33 -22.98
N LEU A 472 -0.92 -21.99 -22.02
CA LEU A 472 -2.36 -22.17 -22.11
C LEU A 472 -2.99 -21.33 -23.24
N GLU A 473 -2.56 -20.08 -23.40
CA GLU A 473 -3.01 -19.21 -24.49
C GLU A 473 -2.64 -19.79 -25.87
N LYS A 474 -1.43 -20.35 -26.01
CA LYS A 474 -1.01 -21.04 -27.24
C LYS A 474 -1.89 -22.25 -27.56
N GLU A 475 -2.33 -23.01 -26.56
CA GLU A 475 -3.28 -24.12 -26.77
C GLU A 475 -4.63 -23.60 -27.28
N VAL A 476 -5.16 -22.50 -26.71
CA VAL A 476 -6.39 -21.86 -27.20
C VAL A 476 -6.22 -21.39 -28.66
N SER A 477 -5.08 -20.78 -29.01
CA SER A 477 -4.77 -20.40 -30.39
C SER A 477 -4.68 -21.61 -31.32
N ALA A 478 -4.11 -22.73 -30.88
CA ALA A 478 -4.05 -23.96 -31.65
C ALA A 478 -5.45 -24.54 -31.91
N VAL A 479 -6.35 -24.52 -30.91
CA VAL A 479 -7.77 -24.89 -31.09
C VAL A 479 -8.44 -24.03 -32.16
N LYS A 480 -8.25 -22.70 -32.12
CA LYS A 480 -8.80 -21.78 -33.13
C LYS A 480 -8.31 -22.13 -34.54
N GLN A 481 -7.02 -22.44 -34.71
CA GLN A 481 -6.47 -22.85 -36.01
C GLN A 481 -7.04 -24.18 -36.49
N LEU A 482 -7.22 -25.16 -35.59
CA LEU A 482 -7.87 -26.44 -35.94
C LEU A 482 -9.31 -26.24 -36.39
N ILE A 483 -10.06 -25.36 -35.71
CA ILE A 483 -11.42 -24.99 -36.12
C ILE A 483 -11.41 -24.35 -37.51
N LYS A 484 -10.49 -23.42 -37.78
CA LYS A 484 -10.34 -22.82 -39.11
C LYS A 484 -10.12 -23.87 -40.18
N ASN A 485 -9.14 -24.75 -39.96
CA ASN A 485 -8.80 -25.79 -40.93
C ASN A 485 -9.98 -26.73 -41.21
N LYS A 486 -10.80 -27.02 -40.19
CA LYS A 486 -11.99 -27.87 -40.33
C LYS A 486 -13.12 -27.19 -41.11
N TRP A 487 -13.42 -25.92 -40.84
CA TRP A 487 -14.59 -25.22 -41.39
C TRP A 487 -14.32 -24.44 -42.68
N GLN A 488 -13.06 -24.09 -42.95
CA GLN A 488 -12.68 -23.33 -44.15
C GLN A 488 -13.15 -24.00 -45.46
N PRO A 489 -13.03 -25.33 -45.66
CA PRO A 489 -13.50 -25.97 -46.89
C PRO A 489 -15.02 -25.84 -47.08
N ASP A 490 -15.80 -26.05 -46.02
CA ASP A 490 -17.27 -25.97 -46.07
C ASP A 490 -17.75 -24.55 -46.36
N LEU A 491 -17.11 -23.54 -45.73
CA LEU A 491 -17.42 -22.14 -46.01
C LEU A 491 -17.00 -21.74 -47.43
N GLN A 492 -15.88 -22.26 -47.94
CA GLN A 492 -15.46 -22.01 -49.31
C GLN A 492 -16.46 -22.57 -50.32
N GLN A 493 -16.94 -23.81 -50.14
CA GLN A 493 -18.00 -24.38 -50.99
C GLN A 493 -19.28 -23.54 -50.95
N LEU A 494 -19.66 -23.03 -49.78
CA LEU A 494 -20.82 -22.15 -49.64
C LEU A 494 -20.61 -20.82 -50.39
N TYR A 495 -19.43 -20.22 -50.32
CA TYR A 495 -19.11 -19.01 -51.07
C TYR A 495 -19.07 -19.26 -52.58
N GLU A 496 -18.54 -20.39 -53.03
CA GLU A 496 -18.60 -20.79 -54.45
C GLU A 496 -20.06 -20.90 -54.93
N ALA A 497 -20.96 -21.49 -54.13
CA ALA A 497 -22.39 -21.54 -54.44
C ALA A 497 -23.07 -20.16 -54.42
N TYR A 498 -22.63 -19.26 -53.53
CA TYR A 498 -23.10 -17.87 -53.48
C TYR A 498 -22.73 -17.11 -54.76
N TYR A 499 -21.46 -17.22 -55.21
CA TYR A 499 -20.94 -16.53 -56.38
C TYR A 499 -21.18 -17.27 -57.72
N ALA A 500 -21.80 -18.46 -57.68
CA ALA A 500 -22.12 -19.21 -58.88
C ALA A 500 -22.89 -18.33 -59.89
N PRO A 501 -22.59 -18.45 -61.20
CA PRO A 501 -23.25 -17.64 -62.22
C PRO A 501 -24.78 -17.78 -62.13
N HIS A 502 -25.45 -16.64 -61.99
CA HIS A 502 -26.90 -16.56 -61.91
C HIS A 502 -27.41 -15.46 -62.85
N SER A 503 -28.65 -15.62 -63.31
CA SER A 503 -29.24 -14.70 -64.30
C SER A 503 -29.42 -13.31 -63.70
N GLY A 504 -29.63 -13.23 -62.38
CA GLY A 504 -29.86 -11.97 -61.70
C GLY A 504 -31.26 -11.43 -62.01
N TYR A 505 -31.76 -10.57 -61.13
CA TYR A 505 -33.14 -10.09 -61.22
C TYR A 505 -33.37 -9.08 -62.35
N THR A 506 -32.32 -8.42 -62.85
CA THR A 506 -32.39 -7.38 -63.89
C THR A 506 -32.69 -7.93 -65.28
N GLN A 507 -32.56 -9.24 -65.48
CA GLN A 507 -32.85 -9.90 -66.76
C GLN A 507 -34.35 -10.20 -66.94
N TYR A 508 -35.15 -10.13 -65.87
CA TYR A 508 -36.59 -10.42 -65.91
C TYR A 508 -37.42 -9.14 -66.05
N SER A 509 -38.54 -9.23 -66.77
CA SER A 509 -39.49 -8.12 -66.92
C SER A 509 -40.06 -7.68 -65.56
N LYS A 510 -40.42 -6.39 -65.43
CA LYS A 510 -41.17 -5.86 -64.27
C LYS A 510 -42.54 -6.51 -64.09
N THR A 511 -43.09 -7.12 -65.15
CA THR A 511 -44.35 -7.88 -65.08
C THR A 511 -44.20 -9.28 -64.50
N ASN A 512 -42.96 -9.76 -64.31
CA ASN A 512 -42.69 -11.04 -63.69
C ASN A 512 -42.79 -10.91 -62.16
N PRO A 513 -43.73 -11.60 -61.49
CA PRO A 513 -43.94 -11.44 -60.05
C PRO A 513 -42.76 -11.97 -59.20
N CYS A 514 -41.85 -12.76 -59.77
CA CYS A 514 -40.64 -13.19 -59.08
C CYS A 514 -39.54 -12.11 -59.07
N GLN A 515 -39.59 -11.11 -59.95
CA GLN A 515 -38.55 -10.06 -60.03
C GLN A 515 -38.39 -9.26 -58.73
N PRO A 516 -39.44 -8.67 -58.14
CA PRO A 516 -39.29 -7.90 -56.89
C PRO A 516 -38.88 -8.78 -55.71
N LEU A 517 -39.33 -10.04 -55.70
CA LEU A 517 -38.94 -11.03 -54.68
C LEU A 517 -37.46 -11.39 -54.78
N LEU A 518 -36.95 -11.60 -56.00
CA LEU A 518 -35.53 -11.83 -56.24
C LEU A 518 -34.72 -10.62 -55.79
N GLU A 519 -35.10 -9.40 -56.17
CA GLU A 519 -34.40 -8.17 -55.78
C GLU A 519 -34.28 -8.03 -54.25
N GLN A 520 -35.39 -8.20 -53.52
CA GLN A 520 -35.38 -8.17 -52.06
C GLN A 520 -34.52 -9.28 -51.46
N HIS A 521 -34.61 -10.50 -52.01
CA HIS A 521 -33.89 -11.66 -51.51
C HIS A 521 -32.38 -11.56 -51.74
N TYR A 522 -31.95 -11.02 -52.89
CA TYR A 522 -30.53 -10.74 -53.17
C TYR A 522 -29.93 -9.79 -52.13
N LEU A 523 -30.67 -8.74 -51.73
CA LEU A 523 -30.23 -7.82 -50.67
C LEU A 523 -30.17 -8.50 -49.30
N ALA A 524 -31.15 -9.34 -48.95
CA ALA A 524 -31.17 -10.09 -47.70
C ALA A 524 -30.00 -11.09 -47.60
N MET A 525 -29.81 -11.90 -48.65
CA MET A 525 -28.72 -12.86 -48.76
C MET A 525 -27.33 -12.18 -48.67
N ALA A 526 -27.16 -11.01 -49.28
CA ALA A 526 -25.93 -10.23 -49.16
C ALA A 526 -25.67 -9.74 -47.71
N ARG A 527 -26.72 -9.37 -46.96
CA ARG A 527 -26.60 -9.05 -45.53
C ARG A 527 -26.21 -10.28 -44.72
N GLN A 528 -26.81 -11.44 -45.00
CA GLN A 528 -26.50 -12.67 -44.28
C GLN A 528 -25.07 -13.14 -44.51
N LYS A 529 -24.59 -13.06 -45.76
CA LYS A 529 -23.18 -13.30 -46.06
C LYS A 529 -22.25 -12.36 -45.28
N ARG A 530 -22.56 -11.05 -45.20
CA ARG A 530 -21.77 -10.10 -44.41
C ARG A 530 -21.77 -10.44 -42.92
N SER A 531 -22.91 -10.89 -42.37
CA SER A 531 -22.98 -11.36 -40.98
C SER A 531 -22.09 -12.58 -40.74
N LEU A 532 -22.14 -13.56 -41.65
CA LEU A 532 -21.27 -14.75 -41.60
C LEU A 532 -19.78 -14.36 -41.67
N ASP A 533 -19.39 -13.51 -42.64
CA ASP A 533 -18.02 -13.02 -42.79
C ASP A 533 -17.52 -12.30 -41.51
N LYS A 534 -18.39 -11.47 -40.92
CA LYS A 534 -18.10 -10.76 -39.67
C LYS A 534 -17.93 -11.74 -38.52
N HIS A 535 -18.81 -12.74 -38.40
CA HIS A 535 -18.74 -13.75 -37.35
C HIS A 535 -17.49 -14.63 -37.48
N TRP A 536 -17.11 -15.00 -38.70
CA TRP A 536 -15.89 -15.75 -39.00
C TRP A 536 -14.63 -15.02 -38.52
N ARG A 537 -14.51 -13.72 -38.80
CA ARG A 537 -13.35 -12.92 -38.36
C ARG A 537 -13.26 -12.76 -36.85
N LYS A 538 -14.37 -12.83 -36.12
CA LYS A 538 -14.40 -12.73 -34.65
C LYS A 538 -13.73 -13.91 -33.96
N LEU A 539 -13.45 -15.02 -34.64
CA LEU A 539 -12.78 -16.18 -34.03
C LEU A 539 -11.46 -15.79 -33.36
N GLU A 540 -10.68 -14.89 -33.98
CA GLU A 540 -9.39 -14.45 -33.44
C GLU A 540 -9.53 -13.82 -32.06
N THR A 541 -10.56 -12.99 -31.87
CA THR A 541 -10.80 -12.24 -30.63
C THR A 541 -11.69 -13.00 -29.64
N THR A 542 -12.22 -14.17 -30.00
CA THR A 542 -13.11 -14.96 -29.13
C THR A 542 -12.32 -15.61 -28.01
N GLY A 543 -12.77 -15.48 -26.76
CA GLY A 543 -12.14 -16.12 -25.60
C GLY A 543 -12.31 -17.65 -25.61
N GLY A 544 -11.42 -18.39 -24.94
CA GLY A 544 -11.46 -19.87 -24.94
C GLY A 544 -12.80 -20.45 -24.46
N ALA A 545 -13.39 -19.83 -23.43
CA ALA A 545 -14.69 -20.22 -22.89
C ALA A 545 -15.87 -20.03 -23.86
N GLU A 546 -15.73 -19.14 -24.84
CA GLU A 546 -16.81 -18.73 -25.75
C GLU A 546 -16.79 -19.51 -27.07
N ILE A 547 -15.71 -20.25 -27.37
CA ILE A 547 -15.50 -20.94 -28.66
C ILE A 547 -16.66 -21.86 -29.01
N ARG A 548 -17.22 -22.59 -28.04
CA ARG A 548 -18.36 -23.49 -28.26
C ARG A 548 -19.62 -22.74 -28.71
N ALA A 549 -19.95 -21.64 -28.02
CA ALA A 549 -21.10 -20.81 -28.37
C ALA A 549 -20.90 -20.14 -29.73
N TRP A 550 -19.68 -19.64 -29.97
CA TRP A 550 -19.28 -19.06 -31.25
C TRP A 550 -19.45 -20.05 -32.41
N LEU A 551 -19.07 -21.33 -32.23
CA LEU A 551 -19.25 -22.39 -33.22
C LEU A 551 -20.73 -22.66 -33.51
N GLY A 552 -21.57 -22.73 -32.46
CA GLY A 552 -23.01 -22.88 -32.64
C GLY A 552 -23.60 -21.76 -33.49
N SER A 553 -23.22 -20.51 -33.22
CA SER A 553 -23.65 -19.37 -34.03
C SER A 553 -23.08 -19.40 -35.45
N LEU A 554 -21.84 -19.87 -35.66
CA LEU A 554 -21.26 -20.02 -37.00
C LEU A 554 -22.10 -20.99 -37.84
N GLN A 555 -22.46 -22.13 -37.25
CA GLN A 555 -23.31 -23.12 -37.90
C GLN A 555 -24.67 -22.53 -38.31
N SER A 556 -25.32 -21.78 -37.41
CA SER A 556 -26.60 -21.11 -37.72
C SER A 556 -26.49 -20.14 -38.89
N HIS A 557 -25.49 -19.24 -38.90
CA HIS A 557 -25.30 -18.31 -40.02
C HIS A 557 -24.98 -19.03 -41.34
N ARG A 558 -24.23 -20.13 -41.27
CA ARG A 558 -23.92 -20.97 -42.43
C ARG A 558 -25.18 -21.63 -42.99
N ASP A 559 -26.02 -22.20 -42.13
CA ASP A 559 -27.26 -22.87 -42.53
C ASP A 559 -28.30 -21.88 -43.07
N GLU A 560 -28.40 -20.68 -42.49
CA GLU A 560 -29.23 -19.58 -43.01
C GLU A 560 -28.80 -19.16 -44.42
N LEU A 561 -27.50 -18.92 -44.64
CA LEU A 561 -26.99 -18.54 -45.96
C LEU A 561 -27.18 -19.67 -46.99
N TYR A 562 -27.00 -20.93 -46.57
CA TYR A 562 -27.25 -22.08 -47.43
C TYR A 562 -28.72 -22.14 -47.88
N TYR A 563 -29.65 -21.95 -46.94
CA TYR A 563 -31.08 -21.88 -47.24
C TYR A 563 -31.40 -20.74 -48.22
N ASP A 564 -30.84 -19.55 -48.00
CA ASP A 564 -31.06 -18.39 -48.88
C ASP A 564 -30.57 -18.65 -50.31
N ILE A 565 -29.43 -19.33 -50.48
CA ILE A 565 -28.91 -19.72 -51.79
C ILE A 565 -29.85 -20.71 -52.48
N GLN A 566 -30.37 -21.71 -51.77
CA GLN A 566 -31.32 -22.67 -52.32
C GLN A 566 -32.63 -21.99 -52.74
N TYR A 567 -33.13 -21.09 -51.90
CA TYR A 567 -34.34 -20.33 -52.19
C TYR A 567 -34.18 -19.42 -53.41
N ARG A 568 -33.03 -18.70 -53.53
CA ARG A 568 -32.67 -17.94 -54.74
C ARG A 568 -32.74 -18.84 -55.98
N ASN A 569 -32.06 -19.99 -55.95
CA ASN A 569 -32.01 -20.89 -57.09
C ASN A 569 -33.41 -21.39 -57.50
N SER A 570 -34.30 -21.63 -56.53
CA SER A 570 -35.69 -22.00 -56.79
C SER A 570 -36.48 -20.85 -57.43
N LEU A 571 -36.39 -19.63 -56.85
CA LEU A 571 -37.07 -18.45 -57.38
C LEU A 571 -36.59 -18.09 -58.79
N GLU A 572 -35.30 -18.22 -59.09
CA GLU A 572 -34.78 -17.97 -60.45
C GLU A 572 -35.33 -18.98 -61.47
N ARG A 573 -35.44 -20.26 -61.10
CA ARG A 573 -36.08 -21.27 -61.97
C ARG A 573 -37.53 -20.90 -62.27
N GLN A 574 -38.28 -20.47 -61.26
CA GLN A 574 -39.67 -20.02 -61.42
C GLN A 574 -39.75 -18.75 -62.28
N ALA A 575 -38.90 -17.76 -62.02
CA ALA A 575 -38.82 -16.52 -62.79
C ALA A 575 -38.54 -16.78 -64.27
N LYS A 576 -37.63 -17.71 -64.58
CA LYS A 576 -37.32 -18.12 -65.96
C LYS A 576 -38.54 -18.73 -66.68
N ILE A 577 -39.28 -19.61 -66.00
CA ILE A 577 -40.52 -20.20 -66.56
C ILE A 577 -41.55 -19.11 -66.82
N ILE A 578 -41.76 -18.19 -65.87
CA ILE A 578 -42.73 -17.12 -66.02
C ILE A 578 -42.31 -16.15 -67.13
N GLN A 579 -41.03 -15.85 -67.28
CA GLN A 579 -40.53 -15.02 -68.37
C GLN A 579 -40.83 -15.64 -69.74
N GLN A 580 -40.61 -16.96 -69.88
CA GLN A 580 -41.01 -17.69 -71.09
C GLN A 580 -42.53 -17.65 -71.33
N ARG A 581 -43.33 -17.70 -70.26
CA ARG A 581 -44.80 -17.59 -70.34
C ARG A 581 -45.27 -16.21 -70.77
N LEU A 582 -44.62 -15.15 -70.31
CA LEU A 582 -44.89 -13.78 -70.72
C LEU A 582 -44.63 -13.58 -72.22
N GLU A 583 -43.62 -14.25 -72.77
CA GLU A 583 -43.29 -14.21 -74.20
C GLU A 583 -44.15 -15.16 -75.05
N HIS A 584 -44.94 -16.04 -74.41
CA HIS A 584 -45.72 -17.05 -75.10
C HIS A 584 -46.84 -16.42 -75.96
N PRO A 585 -47.06 -16.88 -77.22
CA PRO A 585 -48.04 -16.30 -78.12
C PRO A 585 -49.47 -16.24 -77.55
N ALA A 586 -49.92 -17.27 -76.83
CA ALA A 586 -51.24 -17.28 -76.18
C ALA A 586 -51.40 -16.17 -75.13
N TYR A 587 -50.34 -15.86 -74.36
CA TYR A 587 -50.35 -14.76 -73.40
C TYR A 587 -50.40 -13.42 -74.12
N GLN A 588 -49.60 -13.25 -75.17
CA GLN A 588 -49.63 -12.05 -76.00
C GLN A 588 -50.99 -11.82 -76.67
N ALA A 589 -51.66 -12.88 -77.12
CA ALA A 589 -53.04 -12.80 -77.61
C ALA A 589 -54.01 -12.33 -76.53
N SER A 590 -53.92 -12.84 -75.30
CA SER A 590 -54.73 -12.32 -74.19
C SER A 590 -54.44 -10.84 -73.89
N ILE A 591 -53.18 -10.42 -73.92
CA ILE A 591 -52.80 -9.01 -73.74
C ILE A 591 -53.38 -8.13 -74.87
N LYS A 592 -53.36 -8.60 -76.13
CA LYS A 592 -54.03 -7.90 -77.24
C LYS A 592 -55.53 -7.75 -76.97
N ILE A 593 -56.21 -8.80 -76.49
CA ILE A 593 -57.62 -8.74 -76.12
C ILE A 593 -57.86 -7.68 -75.04
N ILE A 594 -57.11 -7.73 -73.95
CA ILE A 594 -57.23 -6.75 -72.84
C ILE A 594 -57.03 -5.33 -73.37
N ASN A 595 -55.98 -5.08 -74.16
CA ASN A 595 -55.70 -3.75 -74.72
C ASN A 595 -56.81 -3.26 -75.68
N ALA A 596 -57.42 -4.16 -76.45
CA ALA A 596 -58.53 -3.81 -77.33
C ALA A 596 -59.81 -3.49 -76.53
N LEU A 597 -60.08 -4.23 -75.47
CA LEU A 597 -61.17 -3.95 -74.53
C LEU A 597 -60.94 -2.62 -73.82
N ASP A 598 -59.73 -2.34 -73.34
CA ASP A 598 -59.35 -1.09 -72.67
C ASP A 598 -59.61 0.13 -73.56
N LYS A 599 -59.16 0.07 -74.82
CA LYS A 599 -59.39 1.12 -75.81
C LYS A 599 -60.88 1.35 -76.06
N GLU A 600 -61.66 0.27 -76.17
CA GLU A 600 -63.08 0.36 -76.44
C GLU A 600 -63.87 0.89 -75.23
N ILE A 601 -63.54 0.47 -74.01
CA ILE A 601 -64.12 0.98 -72.76
C ILE A 601 -63.85 2.49 -72.65
N ILE A 602 -62.60 2.92 -72.81
CA ILE A 602 -62.22 4.34 -72.77
C ILE A 602 -62.98 5.13 -73.84
N ARG A 603 -63.08 4.63 -75.06
CA ARG A 603 -63.80 5.28 -76.17
C ARG A 603 -65.28 5.46 -75.84
N LEU A 604 -65.93 4.47 -75.24
CA LEU A 604 -67.33 4.56 -74.83
C LEU A 604 -67.52 5.59 -73.71
N LEU A 605 -66.69 5.56 -72.67
CA LEU A 605 -66.71 6.54 -71.59
C LEU A 605 -66.54 7.97 -72.11
N GLN A 606 -65.51 8.23 -72.93
CA GLN A 606 -65.28 9.56 -73.50
C GLN A 606 -66.44 10.04 -74.39
N LYS A 607 -67.08 9.12 -75.12
CA LYS A 607 -68.15 9.46 -76.09
C LYS A 607 -69.50 9.70 -75.43
N TYR A 608 -69.81 9.00 -74.34
CA TYR A 608 -71.15 8.98 -73.75
C TYR A 608 -71.23 9.64 -72.37
N SER A 609 -70.16 9.66 -71.57
CA SER A 609 -70.15 10.36 -70.27
C SER A 609 -70.52 11.85 -70.36
N PRO A 610 -70.04 12.64 -71.34
CA PRO A 610 -70.44 14.05 -71.47
C PRO A 610 -71.93 14.24 -71.77
N LYS A 611 -72.58 13.27 -72.41
CA LYS A 611 -74.00 13.34 -72.80
C LYS A 611 -74.94 13.03 -71.65
N MET A 612 -74.46 12.29 -70.65
CA MET A 612 -75.23 11.91 -69.47
C MET A 612 -75.24 12.97 -68.38
N ARG A 613 -74.34 13.96 -68.45
CA ARG A 613 -74.18 15.01 -67.44
C ARG A 613 -75.47 15.77 -67.14
N ASN A 614 -76.35 15.91 -68.12
CA ASN A 614 -77.64 16.63 -67.99
C ASN A 614 -78.76 15.77 -67.38
N PHE A 615 -78.53 14.48 -67.13
CA PHE A 615 -79.53 13.51 -66.67
C PHE A 615 -79.20 12.89 -65.31
N CYS A 616 -78.18 13.43 -64.62
CA CYS A 616 -77.61 12.91 -63.38
C CYS A 616 -77.75 13.91 -62.23
N ASN A 617 -77.76 13.42 -60.98
CA ASN A 617 -77.75 14.27 -59.78
C ASN A 617 -76.36 14.91 -59.54
N GLU A 618 -76.21 15.83 -58.58
CA GLU A 618 -74.96 16.58 -58.37
C GLU A 618 -73.75 15.67 -58.04
N GLU A 619 -73.95 14.60 -57.29
CA GLU A 619 -72.89 13.62 -56.96
C GLU A 619 -72.46 12.80 -58.19
N GLU A 620 -73.43 12.29 -58.95
CA GLU A 620 -73.20 11.58 -60.22
C GLU A 620 -72.53 12.49 -61.25
N GLN A 621 -72.85 13.79 -61.29
CA GLN A 621 -72.22 14.77 -62.17
C GLN A 621 -70.75 15.01 -61.83
N SER A 622 -70.38 14.98 -60.54
CA SER A 622 -68.98 15.06 -60.11
C SER A 622 -68.21 13.81 -60.57
N MET A 623 -68.75 12.62 -60.33
CA MET A 623 -68.13 11.36 -60.74
C MET A 623 -68.01 11.23 -62.27
N LEU A 624 -69.00 11.70 -63.03
CA LEU A 624 -68.93 11.78 -64.50
C LEU A 624 -67.86 12.78 -64.98
N ALA A 625 -67.64 13.88 -64.26
CA ALA A 625 -66.60 14.85 -64.59
C ALA A 625 -65.21 14.25 -64.39
N ASP A 626 -65.00 13.51 -63.30
CA ASP A 626 -63.74 12.80 -63.02
C ASP A 626 -63.47 11.71 -64.06
N LEU A 627 -64.49 10.92 -64.42
CA LEU A 627 -64.39 9.90 -65.48
C LEU A 627 -64.17 10.49 -66.87
N ALA A 628 -64.69 11.69 -67.15
CA ALA A 628 -64.46 12.38 -68.42
C ALA A 628 -63.03 12.95 -68.51
N GLN A 629 -62.47 13.43 -67.38
CA GLN A 629 -61.09 13.92 -67.31
C GLN A 629 -60.06 12.78 -67.35
N ASN A 630 -60.34 11.67 -66.66
CA ASN A 630 -59.45 10.52 -66.62
C ASN A 630 -60.22 9.18 -66.73
N PRO A 631 -60.63 8.79 -67.96
CA PRO A 631 -61.38 7.56 -68.19
C PRO A 631 -60.56 6.30 -67.88
N ALA A 632 -59.23 6.39 -67.81
CA ALA A 632 -58.36 5.25 -67.51
C ALA A 632 -58.48 4.77 -66.07
N LEU A 633 -58.94 5.62 -65.13
CA LEU A 633 -59.11 5.24 -63.71
C LEU A 633 -60.06 4.05 -63.51
N CYS A 634 -61.04 3.87 -64.41
CA CYS A 634 -61.92 2.69 -64.34
C CYS A 634 -61.17 1.38 -64.58
N LEU A 635 -60.07 1.39 -65.33
CA LEU A 635 -59.30 0.21 -65.68
C LEU A 635 -58.36 -0.25 -64.55
N GLU A 636 -58.10 0.61 -63.58
CA GLU A 636 -57.25 0.32 -62.41
C GLU A 636 -58.02 -0.43 -61.31
N LYS A 637 -59.36 -0.34 -61.31
CA LYS A 637 -60.23 -1.02 -60.34
C LYS A 637 -60.32 -2.52 -60.64
N LYS A 638 -60.25 -3.32 -59.58
CA LYS A 638 -60.42 -4.79 -59.62
C LYS A 638 -61.85 -5.21 -59.28
N GLU A 639 -62.57 -4.37 -58.54
CA GLU A 639 -63.93 -4.59 -58.07
C GLU A 639 -64.70 -3.27 -58.20
N PHE A 640 -66.01 -3.38 -58.45
CA PHE A 640 -66.91 -2.27 -58.66
C PHE A 640 -68.10 -2.44 -57.71
N SER A 641 -68.56 -1.36 -57.09
CA SER A 641 -69.78 -1.41 -56.27
C SER A 641 -71.04 -1.54 -57.13
N ASP A 642 -72.16 -1.91 -56.51
CA ASP A 642 -73.46 -1.97 -57.20
C ASP A 642 -73.85 -0.60 -57.78
N ASP A 643 -73.63 0.47 -57.02
CA ASP A 643 -73.92 1.84 -57.46
C ASP A 643 -73.05 2.26 -58.66
N GLU A 644 -71.77 1.89 -58.64
CA GLU A 644 -70.86 2.13 -59.77
C GLU A 644 -71.28 1.34 -61.01
N SER A 645 -71.66 0.07 -60.83
CA SER A 645 -72.12 -0.79 -61.92
C SER A 645 -73.39 -0.22 -62.57
N ILE A 646 -74.34 0.23 -61.74
CA ILE A 646 -75.55 0.93 -62.20
C ILE A 646 -75.18 2.19 -62.96
N MET A 647 -74.20 2.97 -62.47
CA MET A 647 -73.77 4.21 -63.08
C MET A 647 -73.10 3.99 -64.45
N TYR A 648 -72.20 3.02 -64.59
CA TYR A 648 -71.60 2.68 -65.88
C TYR A 648 -72.63 2.14 -66.87
N ASP A 649 -73.63 1.38 -66.41
CA ASP A 649 -74.73 0.92 -67.25
C ASP A 649 -75.66 2.06 -67.69
N LYS A 650 -75.84 3.10 -66.85
CA LYS A 650 -76.54 4.34 -67.23
C LYS A 650 -75.77 5.07 -68.34
N ILE A 651 -74.44 5.13 -68.28
CA ILE A 651 -73.60 5.75 -69.32
C ILE A 651 -73.71 4.99 -70.64
N ASP A 652 -73.43 3.69 -70.60
CA ASP A 652 -73.63 2.78 -71.70
C ASP A 652 -73.61 1.34 -71.17
N ARG A 653 -74.71 0.60 -71.37
CA ARG A 653 -74.91 -0.79 -70.92
C ARG A 653 -73.84 -1.80 -71.38
N ARG A 654 -72.93 -1.38 -72.27
CA ARG A 654 -71.83 -2.21 -72.78
C ARG A 654 -70.57 -2.08 -71.93
N ILE A 655 -70.39 -0.99 -71.20
CA ILE A 655 -69.17 -0.70 -70.44
C ILE A 655 -68.92 -1.78 -69.38
N MET A 656 -69.90 -2.08 -68.52
CA MET A 656 -69.72 -3.11 -67.49
C MET A 656 -69.54 -4.51 -68.08
N LYS A 657 -70.20 -4.83 -69.19
CA LYS A 657 -69.99 -6.10 -69.90
C LYS A 657 -68.54 -6.23 -70.37
N LEU A 658 -67.97 -5.19 -70.98
CA LEU A 658 -66.58 -5.18 -71.46
C LEU A 658 -65.58 -5.23 -70.30
N ILE A 659 -65.85 -4.52 -69.21
CA ILE A 659 -65.04 -4.58 -67.98
C ILE A 659 -65.02 -6.00 -67.41
N ASN A 660 -66.18 -6.68 -67.32
CA ASN A 660 -66.25 -8.04 -66.80
C ASN A 660 -65.45 -9.03 -67.66
N ILE A 661 -65.54 -8.92 -68.98
CA ILE A 661 -64.74 -9.75 -69.90
C ILE A 661 -63.25 -9.47 -69.70
N ARG A 662 -62.86 -8.20 -69.63
CA ARG A 662 -61.48 -7.78 -69.36
C ARG A 662 -60.96 -8.39 -68.06
N LEU A 663 -61.73 -8.32 -66.97
CA LEU A 663 -61.34 -8.88 -65.67
C LEU A 663 -61.17 -10.41 -65.72
N LEU A 664 -61.95 -11.13 -66.52
CA LEU A 664 -61.76 -12.57 -66.73
C LEU A 664 -60.39 -12.88 -67.36
N PHE A 665 -60.03 -12.20 -68.45
CA PHE A 665 -58.72 -12.37 -69.07
C PHE A 665 -57.57 -11.98 -68.14
N ILE A 666 -57.72 -10.91 -67.36
CA ILE A 666 -56.73 -10.53 -66.34
C ILE A 666 -56.58 -11.62 -65.27
N LYS A 667 -57.68 -12.22 -64.82
CA LYS A 667 -57.66 -13.31 -63.83
C LYS A 667 -56.93 -14.55 -64.34
N GLU A 668 -57.18 -14.95 -65.59
CA GLU A 668 -56.47 -16.07 -66.22
C GLU A 668 -54.98 -15.76 -66.38
N ASN A 669 -54.65 -14.54 -66.82
CA ASN A 669 -53.26 -14.10 -66.98
C ASN A 669 -52.51 -14.15 -65.66
N ASN A 670 -53.08 -13.61 -64.58
CA ASN A 670 -52.50 -13.61 -63.25
C ASN A 670 -52.28 -15.03 -62.70
N SER A 671 -53.20 -15.96 -62.99
CA SER A 671 -53.07 -17.37 -62.58
C SER A 671 -51.92 -18.05 -63.33
N TYR A 672 -51.81 -17.79 -64.63
CA TYR A 672 -50.81 -18.37 -65.52
C TYR A 672 -49.39 -17.85 -65.28
N ILE A 673 -49.22 -16.56 -64.94
CA ILE A 673 -47.90 -15.98 -64.60
C ILE A 673 -47.62 -15.99 -63.09
N SER A 674 -48.38 -16.72 -62.30
CA SER A 674 -48.20 -16.77 -60.85
C SER A 674 -46.82 -17.30 -60.44
N ILE A 675 -46.35 -16.89 -59.25
CA ILE A 675 -45.06 -17.30 -58.67
C ILE A 675 -44.93 -18.83 -58.61
N ASN A 676 -46.05 -19.54 -58.47
CA ASN A 676 -46.09 -21.00 -58.57
C ASN A 676 -46.52 -21.43 -59.98
N PRO A 677 -45.58 -21.66 -60.92
CA PRO A 677 -45.90 -21.98 -62.30
C PRO A 677 -46.66 -23.32 -62.45
N HIS A 678 -46.69 -24.16 -61.42
CA HIS A 678 -47.41 -25.44 -61.46
C HIS A 678 -48.93 -25.31 -61.35
N LEU A 679 -49.46 -24.13 -60.97
CA LEU A 679 -50.89 -23.91 -60.80
C LEU A 679 -51.68 -23.95 -62.12
N THR A 680 -51.05 -23.52 -63.22
CA THR A 680 -51.69 -23.51 -64.53
C THR A 680 -50.65 -23.83 -65.59
N ASN A 681 -50.89 -24.87 -66.37
CA ASN A 681 -50.03 -25.22 -67.50
C ASN A 681 -50.47 -24.51 -68.80
N HIS A 682 -49.62 -24.57 -69.83
CA HIS A 682 -49.86 -23.92 -71.12
C HIS A 682 -51.18 -24.35 -71.76
N THR A 683 -51.50 -25.64 -71.69
CA THR A 683 -52.71 -26.22 -72.28
C THR A 683 -53.97 -25.72 -71.59
N GLN A 684 -54.02 -25.80 -70.26
CA GLN A 684 -55.14 -25.33 -69.44
C GLN A 684 -55.40 -23.84 -69.63
N TYR A 685 -54.33 -23.03 -69.61
CA TYR A 685 -54.45 -21.60 -69.84
C TYR A 685 -55.01 -21.29 -71.23
N ARG A 686 -54.48 -21.95 -72.27
CA ARG A 686 -54.94 -21.77 -73.64
C ARG A 686 -56.41 -22.20 -73.82
N GLU A 687 -56.80 -23.33 -73.25
CA GLU A 687 -58.20 -23.80 -73.28
C GLU A 687 -59.13 -22.81 -72.57
N ALA A 688 -58.72 -22.26 -71.43
CA ALA A 688 -59.46 -21.21 -70.74
C ALA A 688 -59.59 -19.95 -71.60
N LEU A 689 -58.52 -19.50 -72.26
CA LEU A 689 -58.58 -18.37 -73.19
C LEU A 689 -59.51 -18.62 -74.37
N ILE A 690 -59.42 -19.79 -75.01
CA ILE A 690 -60.31 -20.17 -76.13
C ILE A 690 -61.77 -20.18 -75.66
N LYS A 691 -62.04 -20.75 -74.48
CA LYS A 691 -63.36 -20.74 -73.87
C LYS A 691 -63.86 -19.32 -73.64
N HIS A 692 -63.07 -18.45 -73.03
CA HIS A 692 -63.45 -17.04 -72.80
C HIS A 692 -63.66 -16.27 -74.11
N VAL A 693 -62.85 -16.52 -75.14
CA VAL A 693 -63.04 -15.95 -76.48
C VAL A 693 -64.36 -16.43 -77.07
N ASN A 694 -64.64 -17.73 -77.05
CA ASN A 694 -65.87 -18.30 -77.59
C ASN A 694 -67.12 -17.90 -76.80
N ASP A 695 -67.01 -17.75 -75.47
CA ASP A 695 -68.13 -17.38 -74.61
C ASP A 695 -68.47 -15.89 -74.75
N HIS A 696 -67.49 -15.01 -75.06
CA HIS A 696 -67.67 -13.56 -74.95
C HIS A 696 -67.41 -12.73 -76.21
N LEU A 697 -66.51 -13.16 -77.10
CA LEU A 697 -66.05 -12.40 -78.29
C LEU A 697 -66.37 -13.10 -79.61
N HIS A 698 -66.57 -14.41 -79.56
CA HIS A 698 -66.86 -15.29 -80.68
C HIS A 698 -68.05 -16.21 -80.30
N ASN A 699 -69.16 -15.60 -79.85
CA ASN A 699 -70.46 -16.26 -79.58
C ASN A 699 -71.64 -15.85 -80.51
N GLY A 700 -72.66 -16.69 -80.64
CA GLY A 700 -73.81 -16.41 -81.52
C GLY A 700 -74.67 -15.17 -81.19
N ASN A 701 -74.36 -14.44 -80.11
CA ASN A 701 -75.17 -13.38 -79.50
C ASN A 701 -74.46 -12.02 -79.48
N MET A 702 -73.58 -11.74 -80.44
CA MET A 702 -72.80 -10.49 -80.50
C MET A 702 -73.65 -9.24 -80.73
N GLU A 703 -74.92 -9.39 -81.14
CA GLU A 703 -75.87 -8.31 -81.32
C GLU A 703 -76.02 -7.48 -80.04
N HIS A 704 -75.92 -8.10 -78.85
CA HIS A 704 -76.06 -7.41 -77.56
C HIS A 704 -75.02 -6.30 -77.33
N TYR A 705 -73.89 -6.31 -78.04
CA TYR A 705 -72.91 -5.21 -78.00
C TYR A 705 -73.30 -4.01 -78.88
N SER A 706 -74.47 -4.06 -79.50
CA SER A 706 -75.16 -2.90 -80.08
C SER A 706 -76.36 -2.42 -79.26
N ASP A 707 -76.66 -3.08 -78.13
CA ASP A 707 -77.71 -2.64 -77.19
C ASP A 707 -77.37 -1.23 -76.67
N GLY A 708 -78.39 -0.37 -76.51
CA GLY A 708 -78.23 1.02 -76.06
C GLY A 708 -77.98 2.05 -77.17
N LYS A 709 -77.45 1.66 -78.34
CA LYS A 709 -77.32 2.56 -79.51
C LYS A 709 -78.54 2.51 -80.44
N ARG A 710 -79.24 1.38 -80.49
CA ARG A 710 -80.36 1.13 -81.40
C ARG A 710 -81.67 1.01 -80.63
N HIS A 711 -82.77 1.41 -81.26
CA HIS A 711 -84.11 1.22 -80.70
C HIS A 711 -84.41 -0.27 -80.51
N TYR A 712 -85.14 -0.63 -79.45
CA TYR A 712 -85.45 -2.02 -79.11
C TYR A 712 -86.03 -2.82 -80.29
N PHE A 713 -86.95 -2.21 -81.05
CA PHE A 713 -87.52 -2.82 -82.25
C PHE A 713 -86.47 -3.12 -83.35
N THR A 714 -85.52 -2.21 -83.59
CA THR A 714 -84.43 -2.43 -84.55
C THR A 714 -83.53 -3.57 -84.09
N GLN A 715 -83.27 -3.65 -82.79
CA GLN A 715 -82.46 -4.70 -82.21
C GLN A 715 -83.15 -6.06 -82.28
N TRP A 716 -84.46 -6.10 -82.02
CA TRP A 716 -85.30 -7.29 -82.21
C TRP A 716 -85.24 -7.80 -83.66
N ILE A 717 -85.40 -6.91 -84.66
CA ILE A 717 -85.26 -7.28 -86.07
C ILE A 717 -83.87 -7.85 -86.35
N ARG A 718 -82.81 -7.23 -85.81
CA ARG A 718 -81.44 -7.69 -86.02
C ARG A 718 -81.22 -9.10 -85.46
N THR A 719 -81.67 -9.37 -84.24
CA THR A 719 -81.47 -10.64 -83.56
C THR A 719 -82.36 -11.77 -84.11
N TYR A 720 -83.65 -11.51 -84.34
CA TYR A 720 -84.61 -12.58 -84.66
C TYR A 720 -84.92 -12.73 -86.16
N VAL A 721 -84.55 -11.75 -86.98
CA VAL A 721 -84.82 -11.77 -88.43
C VAL A 721 -83.51 -11.73 -89.24
N LEU A 722 -82.72 -10.66 -89.09
CA LEU A 722 -81.54 -10.45 -89.94
C LEU A 722 -80.41 -11.44 -89.65
N ARG A 723 -80.18 -11.79 -88.38
CA ARG A 723 -79.15 -12.76 -88.00
C ARG A 723 -79.46 -14.17 -88.53
N PRO A 724 -80.66 -14.77 -88.29
CA PRO A 724 -81.02 -16.04 -88.90
C PRO A 724 -80.96 -16.05 -90.43
N LEU A 725 -81.41 -14.97 -91.08
CA LEU A 725 -81.34 -14.83 -92.54
C LEU A 725 -79.89 -14.78 -93.04
N GLN A 726 -79.03 -14.01 -92.39
CA GLN A 726 -77.60 -13.93 -92.72
C GLN A 726 -76.91 -15.29 -92.50
N THR A 727 -77.20 -15.98 -91.40
CA THR A 727 -76.66 -17.32 -91.12
C THR A 727 -77.10 -18.32 -92.19
N THR A 728 -78.36 -18.26 -92.63
CA THR A 728 -78.89 -19.14 -93.68
C THR A 728 -78.28 -18.80 -95.05
N ALA A 729 -78.16 -17.52 -95.39
CA ALA A 729 -77.59 -17.06 -96.66
C ALA A 729 -76.10 -17.43 -96.80
N ILE A 730 -75.33 -17.31 -95.72
CA ILE A 730 -73.92 -17.69 -95.70
C ILE A 730 -73.77 -19.22 -95.69
N GLY A 731 -74.57 -19.94 -94.89
CA GLY A 731 -74.56 -21.40 -94.86
C GLY A 731 -74.92 -22.04 -96.20
N THR A 732 -75.85 -21.44 -96.95
CA THR A 732 -76.15 -21.88 -98.32
C THR A 732 -75.02 -21.56 -99.30
N TYR A 733 -74.45 -20.36 -99.23
CA TYR A 733 -73.29 -19.99 -100.06
C TYR A 733 -72.08 -20.92 -99.85
N ASP A 734 -71.73 -21.21 -98.59
CA ASP A 734 -70.58 -22.07 -98.25
C ASP A 734 -70.82 -23.54 -98.64
N TYR A 735 -72.06 -24.03 -98.50
CA TYR A 735 -72.46 -25.35 -98.99
C TYR A 735 -72.22 -25.51 -100.50
N PHE A 736 -72.58 -24.50 -101.30
CA PHE A 736 -72.33 -24.52 -102.74
C PHE A 736 -70.86 -24.27 -103.11
N ALA A 737 -70.11 -23.53 -102.28
CA ALA A 737 -68.70 -23.21 -102.51
C ALA A 737 -67.72 -24.33 -102.07
N LYS A 738 -68.20 -25.44 -101.47
CA LYS A 738 -67.39 -26.56 -100.95
C LYS A 738 -66.23 -26.12 -100.05
N ARG A 739 -66.41 -25.07 -99.25
CA ARG A 739 -65.40 -24.66 -98.27
C ARG A 739 -65.48 -25.53 -97.02
N ASP A 740 -64.33 -25.92 -96.49
CA ASP A 740 -64.25 -26.61 -95.21
C ASP A 740 -64.87 -25.72 -94.12
N ASN A 741 -65.89 -26.25 -93.42
CA ASN A 741 -66.73 -25.58 -92.40
C ASN A 741 -65.98 -25.10 -91.13
N LYS A 742 -64.67 -24.88 -91.20
CA LYS A 742 -63.80 -24.59 -90.06
C LYS A 742 -63.70 -23.10 -89.70
N HIS A 743 -64.15 -22.18 -90.57
CA HIS A 743 -64.32 -20.77 -90.25
C HIS A 743 -65.81 -20.48 -90.03
N GLN A 744 -66.28 -20.81 -88.84
CA GLN A 744 -67.67 -20.71 -88.41
C GLN A 744 -68.19 -19.25 -88.50
N PHE A 745 -69.35 -19.10 -89.15
CA PHE A 745 -70.48 -18.15 -88.99
C PHE A 745 -70.37 -16.88 -88.10
N PHE A 746 -69.23 -16.20 -88.06
CA PHE A 746 -69.00 -15.07 -87.18
C PHE A 746 -68.79 -13.75 -87.93
N TYR A 747 -69.91 -13.12 -88.26
CA TYR A 747 -69.96 -11.85 -88.97
C TYR A 747 -70.74 -10.81 -88.17
N ALA A 748 -70.43 -9.54 -88.39
CA ALA A 748 -71.23 -8.44 -87.87
C ALA A 748 -72.62 -8.45 -88.52
N THR A 749 -73.67 -8.44 -87.70
CA THR A 749 -75.04 -8.48 -88.18
C THR A 749 -75.38 -7.12 -88.83
N PRO A 750 -76.02 -7.08 -90.03
CA PRO A 750 -76.33 -5.83 -90.72
C PRO A 750 -76.89 -4.77 -89.76
N GLY A 751 -76.28 -3.57 -89.80
CA GLY A 751 -76.58 -2.49 -88.85
C GLY A 751 -75.72 -2.44 -87.57
N ALA A 752 -74.74 -3.34 -87.41
CA ALA A 752 -73.81 -3.41 -86.29
C ALA A 752 -73.16 -2.06 -85.95
N CYS A 753 -73.08 -1.78 -84.65
CA CYS A 753 -72.31 -0.66 -84.14
C CYS A 753 -70.80 -0.94 -84.24
N GLU A 754 -70.01 0.10 -84.00
CA GLU A 754 -68.55 0.03 -84.04
C GLU A 754 -67.98 -0.96 -83.03
N THR A 755 -68.52 -0.99 -81.80
CA THR A 755 -68.16 -1.94 -80.75
C THR A 755 -68.36 -3.39 -81.19
N GLU A 756 -69.54 -3.72 -81.70
CA GLU A 756 -69.87 -5.06 -82.20
C GLU A 756 -68.92 -5.47 -83.34
N LYS A 757 -68.68 -4.59 -84.31
CA LYS A 757 -67.75 -4.86 -85.42
C LYS A 757 -66.32 -5.13 -84.94
N ASN A 758 -65.82 -4.30 -84.03
CA ASN A 758 -64.46 -4.41 -83.51
C ASN A 758 -64.28 -5.68 -82.66
N LEU A 759 -65.26 -6.03 -81.82
CA LEU A 759 -65.19 -7.23 -80.99
C LEU A 759 -65.32 -8.52 -81.82
N ILE A 760 -66.14 -8.53 -82.87
CA ILE A 760 -66.23 -9.69 -83.78
C ILE A 760 -64.93 -9.86 -84.56
N ALA A 761 -64.35 -8.78 -85.07
CA ALA A 761 -63.05 -8.82 -85.75
C ALA A 761 -61.95 -9.35 -84.81
N LEU A 762 -61.90 -8.83 -83.57
CA LEU A 762 -60.99 -9.29 -82.53
C LEU A 762 -61.24 -10.76 -82.17
N GLY A 763 -62.50 -11.18 -82.00
CA GLY A 763 -62.87 -12.56 -81.71
C GLY A 763 -62.42 -13.53 -82.80
N ASN A 764 -62.60 -13.17 -84.06
CA ASN A 764 -62.16 -13.98 -85.21
C ASN A 764 -60.64 -14.06 -85.32
N GLU A 765 -59.94 -12.94 -85.13
CA GLU A 765 -58.48 -12.88 -85.12
C GLU A 765 -57.91 -13.73 -83.98
N MET A 766 -58.40 -13.53 -82.76
CA MET A 766 -57.89 -14.21 -81.57
C MET A 766 -58.27 -15.69 -81.52
N SER A 767 -59.47 -16.07 -81.99
CA SER A 767 -59.84 -17.48 -82.16
C SER A 767 -58.88 -18.19 -83.12
N SER A 768 -58.50 -17.53 -84.22
CA SER A 768 -57.52 -18.06 -85.18
C SER A 768 -56.10 -18.12 -84.59
N GLU A 769 -55.64 -17.05 -83.92
CA GLU A 769 -54.31 -17.01 -83.28
C GLU A 769 -54.20 -18.05 -82.14
N LEU A 770 -55.24 -18.19 -81.30
CA LEU A 770 -55.28 -19.18 -80.22
C LEU A 770 -55.45 -20.61 -80.77
N ALA A 771 -56.13 -20.82 -81.90
CA ALA A 771 -56.19 -22.12 -82.55
C ALA A 771 -54.83 -22.50 -83.15
N ALA A 772 -54.13 -21.56 -83.80
CA ALA A 772 -52.82 -21.75 -84.41
C ALA A 772 -51.69 -22.03 -83.41
N THR A 773 -51.88 -21.67 -82.13
CA THR A 773 -50.95 -21.98 -81.03
C THR A 773 -51.12 -23.41 -80.46
N ALA A 774 -51.96 -24.23 -81.12
CA ALA A 774 -51.68 -25.64 -81.43
C ALA A 774 -50.29 -26.19 -81.08
N PRO A 775 -50.00 -26.95 -79.99
CA PRO A 775 -48.88 -27.87 -80.11
C PRO A 775 -49.20 -28.79 -81.30
N ALA A 776 -48.27 -28.89 -82.26
CA ALA A 776 -48.38 -29.91 -83.31
C ALA A 776 -48.54 -31.27 -82.61
N ALA A 777 -49.59 -31.99 -82.98
CA ALA A 777 -49.95 -33.27 -82.37
C ALA A 777 -48.82 -34.31 -82.50
#